data_AF-A0A364KYL3-F1
#
_entry.id   AF-A0A364KYL3-F1
#
_cell.length_a   1.000
_cell.length_b   1.000
_cell.length_c   1.000
_cell.angle_alpha   90.00
_cell.angle_beta   90.00
_cell.angle_gamma   90.00
#
_symmetry.space_group_name_H-M   'P 1'
#
loop_
_entity.id
_entity.type
_entity.pdbx_description
1 polymer ?
#
loop_
_entity_poly.entity_id
_entity_poly.type
_entity_poly.pdbx_seq_one_letter_code
_entity_poly.pdbx_strand_id
1 'polypeptide(L)'
;MRSHALAPFTFELLPLGSVQPRGWIRDQLKLCAAGLGGNLYNFHRYVKDTSWLGGDVEYSPLRESAPYWYNYIVPLAYILDDDDLKKQANEFLQRTLKNQHADGWIGPEHTKHGRGIWARCLVMMGMVNHALADPSQYDRIVDSLLRFTRLINSMLKDNYQGLIPHPGDEFDEFCITRAHELSTSLQWLYEQVKNKRDKEMIWETMDLAWEATRVGDRDWSKFFTEEEFPKKPAAPGSTLIKHVVNVSEALRYMPQLYRMNHDHELIAKTRQSVDMSFKYHGTTFGALAGDEFLAGVHPKRGAELCGTAELIFSLSYMYRLFGDNSYADRAELATFNGLPAGMTPDWWAHNYLTQSNETWARNLENWPFYNCGGRALVYGLEVNYAMPKFAMNAFVASADLRSISHQFLVPAEVTVPVKGEKPIHIVSETHYPFDERITYKIETSRPFNFYIRVPEWATKGTTVNKTLDTDEVREETVEVDANSLYKIAISPGKTAFRITLNAEIRVVPRANNAVAIYRGALLYAMEIPHKAKVGPPTHFAEWKPLPDADYSSKLRDVEYIPAADWQVAIDPSQAHFHRSEVKGDLPNPIFESGAPPVTISVAGTKISNWKLEGDCAGLPPADPSPTGKPFTVKLVPFASAKLHISEFPVSKATLQSTQSKKESGSDAKIEWVGCDMGSLKQVKEVFTKMREREERLDLLVLSAGINANQYRETDDKIDSHFQINWLGQFYAVNQLYPLIRKTSKLPDTPAPRIVWESSELHRLSPSDVKFESKEEINNPNIGSAELYARTKLAIILGVDFGLVQRVIKPNHDNVNTAMQQQWKEAYPGLLGKLLTTTMIAMSRDPEQGSYSALYAAVSPEVEEKGWNGRYFTDPGQLGQRSKQASDPVLGDNLWKLSAKLIRDVVGEDAMVDWNSS
;
A
#
# COMPACT_ATOMS: atom_id res chain seq x y z
N MET A 1 11.14 -47.71 -1.45
CA MET A 1 9.71 -47.33 -1.33
C MET A 1 9.67 -45.93 -0.76
N ARG A 2 9.05 -44.96 -1.44
CA ARG A 2 8.77 -43.66 -0.81
C ARG A 2 7.84 -43.92 0.38
N SER A 3 8.09 -43.31 1.54
CA SER A 3 7.14 -43.41 2.65
C SER A 3 5.90 -42.60 2.29
N HIS A 4 4.73 -43.25 2.21
CA HIS A 4 3.45 -42.55 2.09
C HIS A 4 3.12 -41.87 3.42
N ALA A 5 3.76 -40.74 3.69
CA ALA A 5 3.51 -39.89 4.84
C ALA A 5 3.47 -38.45 4.36
N LEU A 6 2.48 -37.67 4.80
CA LEU A 6 2.42 -36.26 4.43
C LEU A 6 3.45 -35.46 5.24
N ALA A 7 4.07 -34.44 4.63
CA ALA A 7 4.83 -33.46 5.39
C ALA A 7 3.87 -32.74 6.35
N PRO A 8 4.26 -32.58 7.63
CA PRO A 8 3.39 -31.96 8.63
C PRO A 8 3.25 -30.47 8.36
N PHE A 9 2.15 -29.87 8.82
CA PHE A 9 2.09 -28.42 8.93
C PHE A 9 3.08 -27.95 10.01
N THR A 10 3.69 -26.78 9.80
CA THR A 10 4.40 -26.09 10.89
C THR A 10 3.41 -25.71 11.99
N PHE A 11 2.17 -25.36 11.61
CA PHE A 11 1.11 -24.96 12.52
C PHE A 11 -0.23 -25.63 12.21
N GLU A 12 -0.75 -26.36 13.20
CA GLU A 12 -2.06 -27.02 13.14
C GLU A 12 -3.20 -26.07 13.53
N LEU A 13 -4.35 -26.23 12.88
CA LEU A 13 -5.55 -25.50 13.27
C LEU A 13 -6.07 -25.99 14.61
N LEU A 14 -6.59 -25.06 15.39
CA LEU A 14 -7.45 -25.38 16.51
C LEU A 14 -8.83 -25.85 15.99
N PRO A 15 -9.58 -26.68 16.75
CA PRO A 15 -10.93 -27.07 16.36
C PRO A 15 -11.80 -25.85 16.05
N LEU A 16 -12.58 -25.90 14.98
CA LEU A 16 -13.38 -24.77 14.52
C LEU A 16 -14.38 -24.36 15.62
N GLY A 17 -14.46 -23.06 15.93
CA GLY A 17 -15.23 -22.54 17.07
C GLY A 17 -14.41 -22.38 18.36
N SER A 18 -13.21 -22.98 18.46
CA SER A 18 -12.29 -22.76 19.59
C SER A 18 -11.72 -21.34 19.60
N VAL A 19 -11.67 -20.69 18.43
CA VAL A 19 -11.26 -19.29 18.25
C VAL A 19 -12.52 -18.47 18.01
N GLN A 20 -12.94 -17.71 19.02
CA GLN A 20 -14.11 -16.85 18.98
C GLN A 20 -13.67 -15.38 18.86
N PRO A 21 -13.91 -14.71 17.72
CA PRO A 21 -13.52 -13.33 17.53
C PRO A 21 -14.19 -12.39 18.52
N ARG A 22 -13.49 -11.30 18.83
CA ARG A 22 -13.96 -10.19 19.66
C ARG A 22 -13.86 -8.88 18.87
N GLY A 23 -14.29 -7.78 19.49
CA GLY A 23 -14.16 -6.42 18.95
C GLY A 23 -14.60 -6.30 17.49
N TRP A 24 -13.86 -5.49 16.73
CA TRP A 24 -14.21 -5.14 15.35
C TRP A 24 -14.26 -6.35 14.39
N ILE A 25 -13.48 -7.42 14.61
CA ILE A 25 -13.55 -8.61 13.75
C ILE A 25 -14.85 -9.36 13.99
N ARG A 26 -15.29 -9.50 15.25
CA ARG A 26 -16.61 -10.06 15.56
C ARG A 26 -17.71 -9.24 14.89
N ASP A 27 -17.60 -7.93 14.94
CA ASP A 27 -18.55 -7.01 14.32
C ASP A 27 -18.59 -7.18 12.79
N GLN A 28 -17.44 -7.29 12.13
CA GLN A 28 -17.38 -7.56 10.69
C GLN A 28 -17.97 -8.93 10.33
N LEU A 29 -17.71 -9.97 11.12
CA LEU A 29 -18.33 -11.28 10.90
C LEU A 29 -19.84 -11.25 11.16
N LYS A 30 -20.33 -10.48 12.14
CA LYS A 30 -21.76 -10.25 12.33
C LYS A 30 -22.39 -9.52 11.14
N LEU A 31 -21.70 -8.54 10.54
CA LEU A 31 -22.14 -7.90 9.30
C LEU A 31 -22.14 -8.89 8.13
N CYS A 32 -21.16 -9.79 8.03
CA CYS A 32 -21.15 -10.88 7.06
C CYS A 32 -22.39 -11.79 7.20
N ALA A 33 -22.73 -12.16 8.44
CA ALA A 33 -23.90 -12.98 8.78
C ALA A 33 -25.23 -12.26 8.50
N ALA A 34 -25.33 -10.99 8.89
CA ALA A 34 -26.51 -10.16 8.67
C ALA A 34 -26.61 -9.58 7.24
N GLY A 35 -25.54 -9.68 6.47
CA GLY A 35 -25.34 -9.17 5.13
C GLY A 35 -25.70 -10.20 4.06
N LEU A 36 -25.15 -9.98 2.87
CA LEU A 36 -25.48 -10.73 1.68
C LEU A 36 -25.17 -12.23 1.82
N GLY A 37 -23.92 -12.57 2.17
CA GLY A 37 -23.45 -13.96 2.25
C GLY A 37 -24.19 -14.83 3.27
N GLY A 38 -24.50 -14.29 4.45
CA GLY A 38 -25.26 -15.02 5.48
C GLY A 38 -26.75 -15.19 5.17
N ASN A 39 -27.29 -14.45 4.19
CA ASN A 39 -28.71 -14.50 3.84
C ASN A 39 -29.02 -15.17 2.51
N LEU A 40 -28.02 -15.65 1.75
CA LEU A 40 -28.26 -16.28 0.45
C LEU A 40 -29.18 -17.49 0.53
N TYR A 41 -29.10 -18.28 1.60
CA TYR A 41 -30.00 -19.41 1.85
C TYR A 41 -31.48 -19.00 1.90
N ASN A 42 -31.77 -17.77 2.30
CA ASN A 42 -33.14 -17.28 2.50
C ASN A 42 -33.80 -16.81 1.21
N PHE A 43 -33.04 -16.32 0.23
CA PHE A 43 -33.61 -15.67 -0.95
C PHE A 43 -32.86 -15.91 -2.27
N HIS A 44 -31.56 -16.19 -2.25
CA HIS A 44 -30.80 -16.27 -3.50
C HIS A 44 -31.07 -17.60 -4.19
N ARG A 45 -31.75 -17.55 -5.34
CA ARG A 45 -32.24 -18.73 -6.08
C ARG A 45 -31.21 -19.84 -6.28
N TYR A 46 -29.93 -19.51 -6.54
CA TYR A 46 -28.86 -20.50 -6.75
C TYR A 46 -28.34 -21.17 -5.47
N VAL A 47 -28.81 -20.74 -4.30
CA VAL A 47 -28.51 -21.36 -2.99
C VAL A 47 -29.79 -21.91 -2.36
N LYS A 48 -30.89 -21.16 -2.41
CA LYS A 48 -32.19 -21.55 -1.84
C LYS A 48 -32.86 -22.67 -2.63
N ASP A 49 -32.95 -22.51 -3.96
CA ASP A 49 -33.69 -23.40 -4.87
C ASP A 49 -32.73 -24.31 -5.66
N THR A 50 -31.53 -24.51 -5.12
CA THR A 50 -30.48 -25.35 -5.71
C THR A 50 -30.85 -26.82 -5.74
N SER A 51 -30.33 -27.53 -6.75
CA SER A 51 -30.48 -28.99 -6.87
C SER A 51 -29.83 -29.76 -5.72
N TRP A 52 -28.85 -29.18 -5.02
CA TRP A 52 -28.28 -29.77 -3.79
C TRP A 52 -29.29 -29.90 -2.65
N LEU A 53 -30.29 -29.02 -2.60
CA LEU A 53 -31.37 -29.02 -1.62
C LEU A 53 -32.65 -29.69 -2.14
N GLY A 54 -32.67 -30.08 -3.42
CA GLY A 54 -33.80 -30.72 -4.08
C GLY A 54 -34.64 -29.80 -4.98
N GLY A 55 -34.17 -28.58 -5.24
CA GLY A 55 -34.70 -27.72 -6.30
C GLY A 55 -34.11 -28.06 -7.68
N ASP A 56 -34.21 -27.13 -8.61
CA ASP A 56 -33.83 -27.29 -10.02
C ASP A 56 -33.12 -26.05 -10.62
N VAL A 57 -32.74 -25.08 -9.79
CA VAL A 57 -32.14 -23.82 -10.23
C VAL A 57 -30.64 -23.80 -9.99
N GLU A 58 -29.85 -23.58 -11.04
CA GLU A 58 -28.38 -23.56 -10.98
C GLU A 58 -27.80 -22.37 -11.75
N TYR A 59 -26.71 -21.81 -11.23
CA TYR A 59 -25.98 -20.68 -11.84
C TYR A 59 -25.26 -21.10 -13.12
N SER A 60 -24.64 -22.29 -13.07
CA SER A 60 -23.84 -22.85 -14.15
C SER A 60 -23.95 -24.39 -14.15
N PRO A 61 -23.56 -25.07 -15.23
CA PRO A 61 -23.48 -26.54 -15.27
C PRO A 61 -22.58 -27.14 -14.18
N LEU A 62 -21.67 -26.34 -13.60
CA LEU A 62 -20.80 -26.76 -12.50
C LEU A 62 -21.56 -26.98 -11.18
N ARG A 63 -22.75 -26.36 -11.01
CA ARG A 63 -23.60 -26.45 -9.81
C ARG A 63 -22.86 -26.04 -8.53
N GLU A 64 -22.10 -24.94 -8.60
CA GLU A 64 -21.09 -24.58 -7.60
C GLU A 64 -21.53 -23.51 -6.58
N SER A 65 -22.61 -22.75 -6.85
CA SER A 65 -23.03 -21.64 -5.98
C SER A 65 -23.37 -22.09 -4.55
N ALA A 66 -24.20 -23.13 -4.39
CA ALA A 66 -24.54 -23.66 -3.07
C ALA A 66 -23.33 -24.33 -2.37
N PRO A 67 -22.46 -25.10 -3.06
CA PRO A 67 -21.18 -25.55 -2.52
C PRO A 67 -20.25 -24.43 -2.02
N TYR A 68 -20.11 -23.33 -2.75
CA TYR A 68 -19.35 -22.17 -2.29
C TYR A 68 -19.96 -21.57 -1.02
N TRP A 69 -21.29 -21.36 -1.02
CA TRP A 69 -22.00 -20.89 0.17
C TRP A 69 -21.82 -21.83 1.36
N TYR A 70 -21.92 -23.15 1.16
CA TYR A 70 -21.74 -24.13 2.24
C TYR A 70 -20.31 -24.11 2.82
N ASN A 71 -19.29 -24.02 1.96
CA ASN A 71 -17.88 -23.90 2.38
C ASN A 71 -17.64 -22.62 3.21
N TYR A 72 -18.40 -21.55 2.95
CA TYR A 72 -18.34 -20.29 3.68
C TYR A 72 -19.15 -20.28 4.98
N ILE A 73 -20.39 -20.79 4.94
CA ILE A 73 -21.34 -20.61 6.02
C ILE A 73 -20.96 -21.43 7.24
N VAL A 74 -20.34 -22.60 7.05
CA VAL A 74 -19.87 -23.46 8.14
C VAL A 74 -18.89 -22.70 9.05
N PRO A 75 -17.73 -22.20 8.57
CA PRO A 75 -16.84 -21.45 9.44
C PRO A 75 -17.50 -20.20 10.02
N LEU A 76 -18.32 -19.46 9.27
CA LEU A 76 -19.02 -18.29 9.81
C LEU A 76 -19.93 -18.65 11.01
N ALA A 77 -20.76 -19.68 10.85
CA ALA A 77 -21.74 -20.13 11.84
C ALA A 77 -21.08 -20.57 13.15
N TYR A 78 -20.03 -21.39 13.06
CA TYR A 78 -19.38 -21.95 14.25
C TYR A 78 -18.42 -20.97 14.94
N ILE A 79 -17.79 -20.06 14.19
CA ILE A 79 -16.93 -19.01 14.77
C ILE A 79 -17.77 -17.96 15.52
N LEU A 80 -18.95 -17.60 14.99
CA LEU A 80 -19.87 -16.68 15.65
C LEU A 80 -20.73 -17.31 16.74
N ASP A 81 -20.77 -18.64 16.78
CA ASP A 81 -21.68 -19.42 17.60
C ASP A 81 -23.17 -19.12 17.28
N ASP A 82 -23.50 -18.95 16.00
CA ASP A 82 -24.82 -18.53 15.53
C ASP A 82 -25.73 -19.73 15.23
N ASP A 83 -26.83 -19.87 15.98
CA ASP A 83 -27.73 -21.03 15.92
C ASP A 83 -28.51 -21.12 14.60
N ASP A 84 -28.94 -19.99 14.02
CA ASP A 84 -29.69 -19.98 12.78
C ASP A 84 -28.79 -20.37 11.60
N LEU A 85 -27.57 -19.85 11.55
CA LEU A 85 -26.61 -20.24 10.51
C LEU A 85 -26.16 -21.69 10.67
N LYS A 86 -25.95 -22.17 11.90
CA LYS A 86 -25.65 -23.60 12.15
C LYS A 86 -26.80 -24.48 11.68
N LYS A 87 -28.05 -24.08 11.91
CA LYS A 87 -29.22 -24.82 11.43
C LYS A 87 -29.20 -24.95 9.91
N GLN A 88 -28.98 -23.86 9.18
CA GLN A 88 -28.90 -23.88 7.70
C GLN A 88 -27.75 -24.77 7.21
N ALA A 89 -26.55 -24.63 7.80
CA ALA A 89 -25.39 -25.45 7.46
C ALA A 89 -25.66 -26.95 7.71
N ASN A 90 -26.31 -27.26 8.84
CA ASN A 90 -26.72 -28.62 9.19
C ASN A 90 -27.75 -29.17 8.21
N GLU A 91 -28.76 -28.38 7.82
CA GLU A 91 -29.76 -28.81 6.83
C GLU A 91 -29.10 -29.18 5.49
N PHE A 92 -28.17 -28.37 5.00
CA PHE A 92 -27.40 -28.68 3.79
C PHE A 92 -26.58 -29.97 3.95
N LEU A 93 -25.86 -30.12 5.07
CA LEU A 93 -25.09 -31.34 5.37
C LEU A 93 -26.01 -32.58 5.43
N GLN A 94 -27.10 -32.52 6.21
CA GLN A 94 -28.02 -33.65 6.37
C GLN A 94 -28.64 -34.06 5.04
N ARG A 95 -29.05 -33.09 4.21
CA ARG A 95 -29.57 -33.36 2.87
C ARG A 95 -28.52 -34.01 1.99
N THR A 96 -27.29 -33.51 2.01
CA THR A 96 -26.17 -34.05 1.21
C THR A 96 -25.85 -35.48 1.62
N LEU A 97 -25.71 -35.76 2.92
CA LEU A 97 -25.43 -37.11 3.44
C LEU A 97 -26.58 -38.09 3.16
N LYS A 98 -27.83 -37.64 3.32
CA LYS A 98 -29.02 -38.49 3.10
C LYS A 98 -29.20 -38.89 1.64
N ASN A 99 -28.82 -38.01 0.71
CA ASN A 99 -28.98 -38.23 -0.73
C ASN A 99 -27.67 -38.60 -1.43
N GLN A 100 -26.61 -38.98 -0.69
CA GLN A 100 -25.43 -39.56 -1.32
C GLN A 100 -25.83 -40.85 -2.04
N HIS A 101 -25.42 -40.97 -3.30
CA HIS A 101 -25.80 -42.09 -4.15
C HIS A 101 -25.19 -43.40 -3.63
N ALA A 102 -25.82 -44.53 -3.99
CA ALA A 102 -25.42 -45.85 -3.53
C ALA A 102 -23.97 -46.23 -3.93
N ASP A 103 -23.47 -45.70 -5.04
CA ASP A 103 -22.09 -45.90 -5.49
C ASP A 103 -21.08 -44.93 -4.85
N GLY A 104 -21.54 -43.99 -4.02
CA GLY A 104 -20.72 -43.02 -3.31
C GLY A 104 -20.74 -41.60 -3.88
N TRP A 105 -21.45 -41.35 -5.00
CA TRP A 105 -21.51 -39.99 -5.57
C TRP A 105 -22.17 -39.01 -4.61
N ILE A 106 -21.50 -37.86 -4.37
CA ILE A 106 -22.02 -36.79 -3.50
C ILE A 106 -22.70 -35.73 -4.36
N GLY A 107 -23.91 -35.34 -3.98
CA GLY A 107 -24.64 -34.23 -4.60
C GLY A 107 -25.47 -34.60 -5.82
N PRO A 108 -26.09 -33.60 -6.47
CA PRO A 108 -27.05 -33.79 -7.55
C PRO A 108 -26.42 -34.41 -8.80
N GLU A 109 -27.16 -35.32 -9.44
CA GLU A 109 -26.83 -36.01 -10.68
C GLU A 109 -28.08 -36.12 -11.56
N HIS A 110 -28.02 -35.62 -12.80
CA HIS A 110 -29.06 -35.85 -13.81
C HIS A 110 -28.68 -37.01 -14.73
N THR A 111 -27.43 -37.03 -15.18
CA THR A 111 -26.83 -38.11 -15.96
C THR A 111 -25.46 -38.43 -15.38
N LYS A 112 -24.94 -39.65 -15.63
CA LYS A 112 -23.57 -40.00 -15.26
C LYS A 112 -22.52 -39.15 -15.99
N HIS A 113 -22.87 -38.58 -17.13
CA HIS A 113 -22.04 -37.64 -17.90
C HIS A 113 -21.88 -36.28 -17.19
N GLY A 114 -22.76 -35.95 -16.24
CA GLY A 114 -22.66 -34.75 -15.40
C GLY A 114 -21.77 -34.91 -14.16
N ARG A 115 -20.96 -35.96 -14.05
CA ARG A 115 -20.10 -36.22 -12.87
C ARG A 115 -18.78 -35.42 -12.87
N GLY A 116 -18.88 -34.09 -12.91
CA GLY A 116 -17.73 -33.20 -12.67
C GLY A 116 -17.39 -33.10 -11.17
N ILE A 117 -16.10 -33.21 -10.83
CA ILE A 117 -15.64 -33.27 -9.42
C ILE A 117 -15.55 -31.88 -8.77
N TRP A 118 -15.42 -30.80 -9.54
CA TRP A 118 -15.11 -29.46 -9.03
C TRP A 118 -15.99 -28.98 -7.86
N ALA A 119 -17.31 -28.92 -8.05
CA ALA A 119 -18.23 -28.48 -7.00
C ALA A 119 -18.16 -29.36 -5.72
N ARG A 120 -17.75 -30.62 -5.86
CA ARG A 120 -17.60 -31.53 -4.71
C ARG A 120 -16.34 -31.18 -3.91
N CYS A 121 -15.29 -30.64 -4.51
CA CYS A 121 -14.13 -30.13 -3.77
C CYS A 121 -14.55 -29.09 -2.72
N LEU A 122 -15.44 -28.17 -3.08
CA LEU A 122 -15.98 -27.14 -2.18
C LEU A 122 -16.85 -27.76 -1.07
N VAL A 123 -17.72 -28.71 -1.41
CA VAL A 123 -18.53 -29.44 -0.42
C VAL A 123 -17.65 -30.21 0.55
N MET A 124 -16.59 -30.87 0.05
CA MET A 124 -15.63 -31.59 0.88
C MET A 124 -14.93 -30.64 1.86
N MET A 125 -14.49 -29.46 1.43
CA MET A 125 -13.90 -28.45 2.33
C MET A 125 -14.90 -28.01 3.41
N GLY A 126 -16.15 -27.73 3.02
CA GLY A 126 -17.22 -27.42 3.96
C GLY A 126 -17.48 -28.56 4.95
N MET A 127 -17.49 -29.81 4.49
CA MET A 127 -17.64 -31.01 5.33
C MET A 127 -16.45 -31.20 6.28
N VAL A 128 -15.22 -30.96 5.83
CA VAL A 128 -14.02 -30.99 6.70
C VAL A 128 -14.17 -29.98 7.82
N ASN A 129 -14.51 -28.73 7.50
CA ASN A 129 -14.77 -27.70 8.50
C ASN A 129 -15.91 -28.11 9.44
N HIS A 130 -16.98 -28.71 8.91
CA HIS A 130 -18.13 -29.14 9.70
C HIS A 130 -17.76 -30.29 10.67
N ALA A 131 -16.95 -31.26 10.22
CA ALA A 131 -16.47 -32.35 11.07
C ALA A 131 -15.53 -31.84 12.19
N LEU A 132 -14.75 -30.79 11.92
CA LEU A 132 -13.89 -30.15 12.90
C LEU A 132 -14.66 -29.27 13.91
N ALA A 133 -15.84 -28.77 13.53
CA ALA A 133 -16.71 -27.96 14.38
C ALA A 133 -17.69 -28.79 15.23
N ASP A 134 -18.30 -29.83 14.63
CA ASP A 134 -19.28 -30.70 15.29
C ASP A 134 -18.79 -32.16 15.29
N PRO A 135 -18.15 -32.60 16.38
CA PRO A 135 -17.70 -33.98 16.54
C PRO A 135 -18.80 -35.03 16.40
N SER A 136 -20.09 -34.68 16.59
CA SER A 136 -21.20 -35.62 16.43
C SER A 136 -21.44 -36.03 14.97
N GLN A 137 -21.03 -35.21 14.01
CA GLN A 137 -21.12 -35.52 12.58
C GLN A 137 -19.85 -36.16 12.02
N TYR A 138 -18.76 -36.16 12.79
CA TYR A 138 -17.42 -36.55 12.35
C TYR A 138 -17.41 -37.90 11.61
N ASP A 139 -17.90 -38.97 12.25
CA ASP A 139 -17.86 -40.32 11.67
C ASP A 139 -18.72 -40.43 10.39
N ARG A 140 -19.88 -39.76 10.37
CA ARG A 140 -20.79 -39.75 9.21
C ARG A 140 -20.16 -39.04 8.01
N ILE A 141 -19.45 -37.94 8.28
CA ILE A 141 -18.71 -37.18 7.25
C ILE A 141 -17.55 -38.01 6.73
N VAL A 142 -16.71 -38.57 7.61
CA VAL A 142 -15.56 -39.40 7.21
C VAL A 142 -16.01 -40.60 6.36
N ASP A 143 -17.08 -41.28 6.75
CA ASP A 143 -17.65 -42.40 5.97
C ASP A 143 -18.16 -41.95 4.59
N SER A 144 -18.87 -40.82 4.53
CA SER A 144 -19.35 -40.24 3.27
C SER A 144 -18.21 -39.89 2.32
N LEU A 145 -17.17 -39.21 2.83
CA LEU A 145 -15.98 -38.84 2.08
C LEU A 145 -15.21 -40.07 1.60
N LEU A 146 -15.12 -41.13 2.41
CA LEU A 146 -14.51 -42.39 2.00
C LEU A 146 -15.26 -43.09 0.86
N ARG A 147 -16.59 -43.15 0.91
CA ARG A 147 -17.40 -43.70 -0.19
C ARG A 147 -17.19 -42.91 -1.48
N PHE A 148 -17.20 -41.58 -1.40
CA PHE A 148 -16.93 -40.72 -2.54
C PHE A 148 -15.52 -40.91 -3.09
N THR A 149 -14.51 -41.00 -2.20
CA THR A 149 -13.11 -41.19 -2.60
C THR A 149 -12.93 -42.53 -3.33
N ARG A 150 -13.58 -43.61 -2.87
CA ARG A 150 -13.54 -44.92 -3.56
C ARG A 150 -14.14 -44.83 -4.96
N LEU A 151 -15.26 -44.11 -5.12
CA LEU A 151 -15.88 -43.90 -6.42
C LEU A 151 -14.95 -43.12 -7.35
N ILE A 152 -14.46 -41.95 -6.93
CA ILE A 152 -13.61 -41.12 -7.79
C ILE A 152 -12.26 -41.80 -8.06
N ASN A 153 -11.73 -42.63 -7.15
CA ASN A 153 -10.55 -43.45 -7.45
C ASN A 153 -10.80 -44.34 -8.69
N SER A 154 -11.96 -45.00 -8.76
CA SER A 154 -12.33 -45.83 -9.91
C SER A 154 -12.57 -45.01 -11.18
N MET A 155 -13.23 -43.85 -11.06
CA MET A 155 -13.44 -42.94 -12.20
C MET A 155 -12.11 -42.39 -12.74
N LEU A 156 -11.18 -42.01 -11.87
CA LEU A 156 -9.90 -41.48 -12.29
C LEU A 156 -9.02 -42.53 -12.97
N LYS A 157 -9.13 -43.80 -12.56
CA LYS A 157 -8.50 -44.93 -13.27
C LYS A 157 -9.11 -45.16 -14.65
N ASP A 158 -10.40 -44.86 -14.81
CA ASP A 158 -11.09 -44.90 -16.08
C ASP A 158 -10.88 -43.60 -16.85
N ASN A 159 -9.66 -43.41 -17.35
CA ASN A 159 -9.26 -42.27 -18.17
C ASN A 159 -9.54 -40.89 -17.52
N TYR A 160 -9.29 -40.74 -16.22
CA TYR A 160 -9.44 -39.47 -15.49
C TYR A 160 -10.86 -38.86 -15.51
N GLN A 161 -11.90 -39.70 -15.62
CA GLN A 161 -13.30 -39.24 -15.62
C GLN A 161 -13.61 -38.33 -14.42
N GLY A 162 -14.36 -37.26 -14.70
CA GLY A 162 -14.77 -36.25 -13.73
C GLY A 162 -13.74 -35.16 -13.45
N LEU A 163 -12.49 -35.30 -13.91
CA LEU A 163 -11.51 -34.22 -13.97
C LEU A 163 -11.29 -33.75 -15.41
N ILE A 164 -10.93 -34.66 -16.31
CA ILE A 164 -10.73 -34.35 -17.74
C ILE A 164 -12.07 -34.53 -18.47
N PRO A 165 -12.61 -33.49 -19.13
CA PRO A 165 -13.84 -33.63 -19.91
C PRO A 165 -13.67 -34.54 -21.12
N HIS A 166 -14.64 -35.45 -21.34
CA HIS A 166 -14.72 -36.32 -22.51
C HIS A 166 -15.93 -35.97 -23.39
N PRO A 167 -15.96 -36.41 -24.66
CA PRO A 167 -17.13 -36.22 -25.51
C PRO A 167 -18.41 -36.75 -24.87
N GLY A 168 -19.38 -35.86 -24.66
CA GLY A 168 -20.68 -36.18 -24.04
C GLY A 168 -20.79 -35.80 -22.56
N ASP A 169 -19.68 -35.44 -21.91
CA ASP A 169 -19.70 -34.95 -20.53
C ASP A 169 -20.37 -33.56 -20.43
N GLU A 170 -21.06 -33.32 -19.31
CA GLU A 170 -21.80 -32.08 -19.02
C GLU A 170 -21.02 -31.15 -18.05
N PHE A 171 -19.69 -31.29 -17.98
CA PHE A 171 -18.78 -30.44 -17.22
C PHE A 171 -17.60 -30.00 -18.09
N ASP A 172 -16.83 -29.00 -17.63
CA ASP A 172 -15.80 -28.35 -18.44
C ASP A 172 -14.39 -28.39 -17.81
N GLU A 173 -13.47 -27.67 -18.44
CA GLU A 173 -12.05 -27.62 -18.07
C GLU A 173 -11.76 -27.01 -16.69
N PHE A 174 -12.74 -26.40 -16.00
CA PHE A 174 -12.54 -25.96 -14.62
C PHE A 174 -12.22 -27.14 -13.70
N CYS A 175 -12.78 -28.33 -13.97
CA CYS A 175 -12.53 -29.52 -13.17
C CYS A 175 -11.04 -29.92 -13.18
N ILE A 176 -10.40 -29.91 -14.35
CA ILE A 176 -8.97 -30.24 -14.44
C ILE A 176 -8.07 -29.09 -13.99
N THR A 177 -8.46 -27.84 -14.28
CA THR A 177 -7.67 -26.66 -13.92
C THR A 177 -7.58 -26.49 -12.40
N ARG A 178 -8.63 -26.86 -11.67
CA ARG A 178 -8.72 -26.80 -10.21
C ARG A 178 -8.61 -28.18 -9.54
N ALA A 179 -8.07 -29.18 -10.23
CA ALA A 179 -7.95 -30.54 -9.69
C ALA A 179 -7.19 -30.58 -8.37
N HIS A 180 -6.29 -29.61 -8.12
CA HIS A 180 -5.53 -29.54 -6.88
C HIS A 180 -6.36 -29.29 -5.63
N GLU A 181 -7.51 -28.65 -5.78
CA GLU A 181 -8.42 -28.40 -4.66
C GLU A 181 -9.01 -29.69 -4.07
N LEU A 182 -9.03 -30.78 -4.85
CA LEU A 182 -9.42 -32.10 -4.34
C LEU A 182 -8.45 -32.58 -3.25
N SER A 183 -7.14 -32.33 -3.42
CA SER A 183 -6.12 -32.80 -2.47
C SER A 183 -6.21 -32.10 -1.13
N THR A 184 -6.70 -30.85 -1.06
CA THR A 184 -6.92 -30.15 0.21
C THR A 184 -7.71 -31.02 1.20
N SER A 185 -8.83 -31.60 0.75
CA SER A 185 -9.69 -32.42 1.60
C SER A 185 -9.22 -33.87 1.70
N LEU A 186 -8.60 -34.43 0.65
CA LEU A 186 -8.06 -35.79 0.69
C LEU A 186 -6.86 -35.93 1.62
N GLN A 187 -6.00 -34.92 1.72
CA GLN A 187 -4.88 -34.91 2.66
C GLN A 187 -5.39 -34.94 4.11
N TRP A 188 -6.42 -34.15 4.42
CA TRP A 188 -7.08 -34.22 5.73
C TRP A 188 -7.66 -35.62 5.99
N LEU A 189 -8.40 -36.18 5.01
CA LEU A 189 -9.01 -37.50 5.14
C LEU A 189 -7.95 -38.60 5.36
N TYR A 190 -6.82 -38.52 4.66
CA TYR A 190 -5.69 -39.43 4.78
C TYR A 190 -5.13 -39.47 6.21
N GLU A 191 -5.07 -38.31 6.87
CA GLU A 191 -4.61 -38.18 8.26
C GLU A 191 -5.63 -38.72 9.26
N GLN A 192 -6.93 -38.67 8.93
CA GLN A 192 -8.01 -39.15 9.81
C GLN A 192 -8.17 -40.67 9.82
N VAL A 193 -7.92 -41.34 8.70
CA VAL A 193 -8.15 -42.78 8.59
C VAL A 193 -6.99 -43.59 9.16
N LYS A 194 -7.31 -44.74 9.78
CA LYS A 194 -6.29 -45.66 10.34
C LYS A 194 -6.05 -46.89 9.47
N ASN A 195 -7.05 -47.28 8.69
CA ASN A 195 -6.99 -48.47 7.84
C ASN A 195 -5.98 -48.27 6.70
N LYS A 196 -5.04 -49.20 6.57
CA LYS A 196 -4.01 -49.18 5.52
C LYS A 196 -4.58 -49.15 4.11
N ARG A 197 -5.64 -49.92 3.82
CA ARG A 197 -6.28 -49.97 2.49
C ARG A 197 -6.93 -48.64 2.12
N ASP A 198 -7.61 -48.01 3.07
CA ASP A 198 -8.21 -46.69 2.84
C ASP A 198 -7.12 -45.63 2.62
N LYS A 199 -6.02 -45.68 3.39
CA LYS A 199 -4.85 -44.82 3.17
C LYS A 199 -4.25 -44.98 1.77
N GLU A 200 -4.02 -46.22 1.34
CA GLU A 200 -3.49 -46.53 0.01
C GLU A 200 -4.42 -46.02 -1.10
N MET A 201 -5.73 -46.22 -0.95
CA MET A 201 -6.73 -45.74 -1.90
C MET A 201 -6.81 -44.21 -1.97
N ILE A 202 -6.77 -43.50 -0.84
CA ILE A 202 -6.76 -42.03 -0.81
C ILE A 202 -5.48 -41.50 -1.47
N TRP A 203 -4.33 -42.09 -1.15
CA TRP A 203 -3.05 -41.69 -1.73
C TRP A 203 -3.03 -41.88 -3.26
N GLU A 204 -3.45 -43.05 -3.74
CA GLU A 204 -3.55 -43.33 -5.17
C GLU A 204 -4.51 -42.36 -5.87
N THR A 205 -5.62 -41.99 -5.22
CA THR A 205 -6.54 -40.98 -5.76
C THR A 205 -5.87 -39.63 -5.94
N MET A 206 -5.05 -39.19 -4.98
CA MET A 206 -4.28 -37.95 -5.12
C MET A 206 -3.22 -38.04 -6.22
N ASP A 207 -2.50 -39.16 -6.32
CA ASP A 207 -1.52 -39.39 -7.39
C ASP A 207 -2.17 -39.35 -8.78
N LEU A 208 -3.35 -39.98 -8.93
CA LEU A 208 -4.13 -39.96 -10.17
C LEU A 208 -4.64 -38.57 -10.52
N ALA A 209 -5.11 -37.79 -9.54
CA ALA A 209 -5.50 -36.40 -9.77
C ALA A 209 -4.30 -35.58 -10.26
N TRP A 210 -3.10 -35.81 -9.71
CA TRP A 210 -1.90 -35.06 -10.11
C TRP A 210 -1.45 -35.48 -11.50
N GLU A 211 -1.54 -36.77 -11.81
CA GLU A 211 -1.27 -37.27 -13.15
C GLU A 211 -2.26 -36.70 -14.16
N ALA A 212 -3.56 -36.60 -13.80
CA ALA A 212 -4.55 -35.96 -14.65
C ALA A 212 -4.11 -34.54 -15.00
N THR A 213 -3.61 -33.74 -14.04
CA THR A 213 -3.14 -32.37 -14.34
C THR A 213 -1.97 -32.35 -15.32
N ARG A 214 -1.07 -33.35 -15.28
CA ARG A 214 0.03 -33.46 -16.24
C ARG A 214 -0.45 -33.88 -17.63
N VAL A 215 -1.35 -34.85 -17.69
CA VAL A 215 -1.95 -35.37 -18.94
C VAL A 215 -2.85 -34.33 -19.61
N GLY A 216 -3.62 -33.58 -18.83
CA GLY A 216 -4.54 -32.55 -19.29
C GLY A 216 -3.92 -31.17 -19.49
N ASP A 217 -2.59 -31.06 -19.47
CA ASP A 217 -1.84 -29.80 -19.65
C ASP A 217 -2.29 -28.68 -18.67
N ARG A 218 -2.44 -29.05 -17.40
CA ARG A 218 -2.77 -28.18 -16.26
C ARG A 218 -1.78 -28.34 -15.10
N ASP A 219 -0.52 -28.66 -15.42
CA ASP A 219 0.56 -28.75 -14.44
C ASP A 219 1.02 -27.35 -14.04
N TRP A 220 0.52 -26.87 -12.91
CA TRP A 220 0.85 -25.55 -12.37
C TRP A 220 2.33 -25.38 -12.04
N SER A 221 3.10 -26.46 -11.84
CA SER A 221 4.54 -26.36 -11.62
C SER A 221 5.32 -25.94 -12.88
N LYS A 222 4.74 -26.15 -14.07
CA LYS A 222 5.29 -25.63 -15.35
C LYS A 222 4.87 -24.19 -15.60
N PHE A 223 3.64 -23.83 -15.20
CA PHE A 223 3.12 -22.47 -15.34
C PHE A 223 3.86 -21.46 -14.45
N PHE A 224 4.12 -21.80 -13.19
CA PHE A 224 4.85 -20.94 -12.25
C PHE A 224 6.36 -21.01 -12.43
N THR A 225 6.84 -20.72 -13.63
CA THR A 225 8.26 -20.55 -13.95
C THR A 225 8.51 -19.16 -14.52
N GLU A 226 9.76 -18.67 -14.43
CA GLU A 226 10.13 -17.38 -15.01
C GLU A 226 9.98 -17.34 -16.55
N GLU A 227 9.95 -18.51 -17.21
CA GLU A 227 9.78 -18.63 -18.65
C GLU A 227 8.29 -18.55 -19.04
N GLU A 228 7.43 -19.31 -18.36
CA GLU A 228 6.02 -19.48 -18.74
C GLU A 228 5.07 -18.45 -18.10
N PHE A 229 5.38 -17.96 -16.89
CA PHE A 229 4.46 -17.09 -16.16
C PHE A 229 4.29 -15.73 -16.89
N PRO A 230 3.05 -15.28 -17.16
CA PRO A 230 2.81 -14.05 -17.89
C PRO A 230 3.35 -12.84 -17.12
N LYS A 231 4.24 -12.07 -17.76
CA LYS A 231 4.82 -10.82 -17.18
C LYS A 231 4.05 -9.56 -17.59
N LYS A 232 2.98 -9.76 -18.36
CA LYS A 232 2.11 -8.74 -18.96
C LYS A 232 0.66 -9.20 -18.83
N PRO A 233 -0.33 -8.29 -18.99
CA PRO A 233 -1.73 -8.69 -19.02
C PRO A 233 -1.94 -9.86 -19.99
N ALA A 234 -2.66 -10.88 -19.53
CA ALA A 234 -3.02 -12.03 -20.35
C ALA A 234 -3.90 -11.57 -21.51
N ALA A 235 -3.76 -12.25 -22.65
CA ALA A 235 -4.56 -11.96 -23.82
C ALA A 235 -6.05 -12.28 -23.55
N PRO A 236 -6.98 -11.45 -24.05
CA PRO A 236 -8.39 -11.79 -24.19
C PRO A 236 -8.59 -13.24 -24.66
N GLY A 237 -9.38 -14.03 -23.92
CA GLY A 237 -9.71 -15.41 -24.28
C GLY A 237 -8.58 -16.42 -24.07
N SER A 238 -7.66 -16.13 -23.15
CA SER A 238 -6.61 -17.08 -22.76
C SER A 238 -7.14 -18.35 -22.09
N THR A 239 -6.26 -19.33 -21.92
CA THR A 239 -6.58 -20.58 -21.23
C THR A 239 -6.91 -20.33 -19.75
N LEU A 240 -7.74 -21.20 -19.16
CA LEU A 240 -8.18 -21.09 -17.75
C LEU A 240 -7.04 -21.11 -16.73
N ILE A 241 -5.83 -21.54 -17.09
CA ILE A 241 -4.65 -21.47 -16.22
C ILE A 241 -4.21 -20.02 -15.94
N LYS A 242 -4.65 -19.06 -16.76
CA LYS A 242 -4.38 -17.61 -16.58
C LYS A 242 -5.55 -16.86 -15.95
N HIS A 243 -6.64 -17.56 -15.62
CA HIS A 243 -7.78 -17.01 -14.91
C HIS A 243 -7.35 -16.62 -13.48
N VAL A 244 -7.59 -15.39 -13.04
CA VAL A 244 -6.98 -14.83 -11.83
C VAL A 244 -7.39 -15.59 -10.56
N VAL A 245 -8.63 -16.07 -10.49
CA VAL A 245 -9.10 -16.93 -9.38
C VAL A 245 -8.34 -18.24 -9.36
N ASN A 246 -8.17 -18.86 -10.54
CA ASN A 246 -7.50 -20.16 -10.65
C ASN A 246 -6.01 -20.01 -10.29
N VAL A 247 -5.38 -18.91 -10.69
CA VAL A 247 -4.01 -18.57 -10.27
C VAL A 247 -3.93 -18.39 -8.76
N SER A 248 -4.89 -17.70 -8.15
CA SER A 248 -4.94 -17.47 -6.71
C SER A 248 -5.09 -18.78 -5.92
N GLU A 249 -5.95 -19.69 -6.38
CA GLU A 249 -6.13 -21.05 -5.85
C GLU A 249 -4.87 -21.90 -6.04
N ALA A 250 -4.28 -21.87 -7.24
CA ALA A 250 -3.14 -22.69 -7.64
C ALA A 250 -1.83 -22.39 -6.90
N LEU A 251 -1.74 -21.27 -6.18
CA LEU A 251 -0.64 -21.05 -5.24
C LEU A 251 -0.53 -22.18 -4.20
N ARG A 252 -1.62 -22.94 -3.94
CA ARG A 252 -1.60 -24.13 -3.08
C ARG A 252 -1.07 -25.40 -3.77
N TYR A 253 -0.91 -25.42 -5.09
CA TYR A 253 -0.52 -26.60 -5.87
C TYR A 253 0.84 -27.18 -5.42
N MET A 254 1.91 -26.38 -5.48
CA MET A 254 3.25 -26.81 -5.09
C MET A 254 3.37 -27.13 -3.58
N PRO A 255 2.78 -26.33 -2.67
CA PRO A 255 2.68 -26.68 -1.25
C PRO A 255 2.04 -28.05 -0.98
N GLN A 256 0.94 -28.37 -1.66
CA GLN A 256 0.25 -29.65 -1.51
C GLN A 256 1.05 -30.81 -2.07
N LEU A 257 1.71 -30.61 -3.22
CA LEU A 257 2.59 -31.60 -3.82
C LEU A 257 3.81 -31.87 -2.93
N TYR A 258 4.41 -30.83 -2.34
CA TYR A 258 5.49 -30.93 -1.35
C TYR A 258 5.10 -31.84 -0.19
N ARG A 259 3.88 -31.68 0.34
CA ARG A 259 3.41 -32.54 1.43
C ARG A 259 3.42 -34.01 1.04
N MET A 260 3.13 -34.36 -0.21
CA MET A 260 3.13 -35.76 -0.65
C MET A 260 4.53 -36.31 -0.94
N ASN A 261 5.40 -35.52 -1.58
CA ASN A 261 6.66 -36.04 -2.13
C ASN A 261 7.93 -35.65 -1.36
N HIS A 262 7.82 -34.73 -0.38
CA HIS A 262 8.94 -34.17 0.41
C HIS A 262 10.04 -33.53 -0.45
N ASP A 263 9.70 -33.07 -1.65
CA ASP A 263 10.64 -32.37 -2.53
C ASP A 263 10.83 -30.93 -2.04
N HIS A 264 11.91 -30.70 -1.30
CA HIS A 264 12.23 -29.39 -0.74
C HIS A 264 12.45 -28.29 -1.80
N GLU A 265 12.68 -28.62 -3.08
CA GLU A 265 12.71 -27.59 -4.14
C GLU A 265 11.35 -26.90 -4.30
N LEU A 266 10.25 -27.60 -4.02
CA LEU A 266 8.90 -27.05 -4.11
C LEU A 266 8.65 -25.93 -3.09
N ILE A 267 9.40 -25.87 -1.98
CA ILE A 267 9.32 -24.77 -1.02
C ILE A 267 9.81 -23.47 -1.68
N ALA A 268 10.97 -23.52 -2.34
CA ALA A 268 11.53 -22.37 -3.05
C ALA A 268 10.66 -21.96 -4.25
N LYS A 269 10.16 -22.94 -5.01
CA LYS A 269 9.24 -22.68 -6.15
C LYS A 269 7.91 -22.10 -5.69
N THR A 270 7.38 -22.51 -4.53
CA THR A 270 6.21 -21.88 -3.92
C THR A 270 6.46 -20.40 -3.68
N ARG A 271 7.56 -20.05 -3.00
CA ARG A 271 7.89 -18.64 -2.73
C ARG A 271 8.02 -17.85 -4.04
N GLN A 272 8.69 -18.42 -5.03
CA GLN A 272 8.83 -17.84 -6.36
C GLN A 272 7.47 -17.58 -7.03
N SER A 273 6.51 -18.52 -6.95
CA SER A 273 5.18 -18.35 -7.55
C SER A 273 4.40 -17.16 -6.98
N VAL A 274 4.47 -16.98 -5.65
CA VAL A 274 3.83 -15.85 -4.97
C VAL A 274 4.54 -14.56 -5.35
N ASP A 275 5.88 -14.53 -5.30
CA ASP A 275 6.66 -13.34 -5.64
C ASP A 275 6.44 -12.89 -7.09
N MET A 276 6.41 -13.82 -8.05
CA MET A 276 6.08 -13.50 -9.46
C MET A 276 4.65 -12.96 -9.61
N SER A 277 3.67 -13.60 -8.95
CA SER A 277 2.27 -13.19 -9.02
C SER A 277 2.09 -11.74 -8.54
N PHE A 278 2.68 -11.38 -7.40
CA PHE A 278 2.62 -10.01 -6.89
C PHE A 278 3.49 -9.03 -7.69
N LYS A 279 4.64 -9.45 -8.21
CA LYS A 279 5.52 -8.59 -9.01
C LYS A 279 4.86 -8.14 -10.31
N TYR A 280 4.20 -9.05 -11.03
CA TYR A 280 3.66 -8.77 -12.36
C TYR A 280 2.15 -8.43 -12.34
N HIS A 281 1.43 -8.86 -11.29
CA HIS A 281 -0.02 -8.73 -11.19
C HIS A 281 -0.49 -8.25 -9.82
N GLY A 282 0.37 -7.82 -8.90
CA GLY A 282 -0.04 -7.36 -7.57
C GLY A 282 -0.64 -5.95 -7.57
N THR A 283 -1.77 -5.80 -6.87
CA THR A 283 -2.37 -4.50 -6.52
C THR A 283 -1.77 -3.94 -5.24
N THR A 284 -1.99 -2.65 -4.97
CA THR A 284 -1.55 -2.00 -3.72
C THR A 284 -2.32 -2.50 -2.50
N PHE A 285 -3.56 -2.96 -2.67
CA PHE A 285 -4.41 -3.41 -1.57
C PHE A 285 -4.30 -4.92 -1.28
N GLY A 286 -3.27 -5.59 -1.81
CA GLY A 286 -2.92 -6.97 -1.45
C GLY A 286 -3.57 -8.06 -2.29
N ALA A 287 -4.32 -7.73 -3.35
CA ALA A 287 -4.91 -8.70 -4.27
C ALA A 287 -4.10 -8.88 -5.56
N LEU A 288 -4.44 -9.90 -6.36
CA LEU A 288 -3.96 -10.05 -7.74
C LEU A 288 -4.92 -9.35 -8.70
N ALA A 289 -4.40 -8.47 -9.53
CA ALA A 289 -5.15 -7.74 -10.55
C ALA A 289 -5.59 -8.70 -11.66
N GLY A 290 -6.90 -8.68 -11.93
CA GLY A 290 -7.51 -9.50 -12.94
C GLY A 290 -8.98 -9.19 -13.12
N ASP A 291 -9.40 -9.15 -14.37
CA ASP A 291 -10.77 -9.00 -14.84
C ASP A 291 -11.15 -10.30 -15.57
N GLU A 292 -11.36 -11.35 -14.78
CA GLU A 292 -11.27 -12.78 -15.11
C GLU A 292 -9.84 -13.27 -15.37
N PHE A 293 -9.02 -12.53 -16.10
CA PHE A 293 -7.64 -12.94 -16.43
C PHE A 293 -6.61 -11.99 -15.83
N LEU A 294 -5.41 -12.50 -15.54
CA LEU A 294 -4.28 -11.73 -15.03
C LEU A 294 -4.05 -10.42 -15.82
N ALA A 295 -4.14 -9.25 -15.16
CA ALA A 295 -4.34 -7.96 -15.84
C ALA A 295 -3.18 -6.94 -15.72
N GLY A 296 -1.99 -7.39 -15.32
CA GLY A 296 -0.84 -6.54 -15.01
C GLY A 296 -1.01 -5.65 -13.77
N VAL A 297 -0.04 -4.81 -13.48
CA VAL A 297 -0.05 -3.89 -12.31
C VAL A 297 -0.74 -2.53 -12.57
N HIS A 298 -1.47 -2.39 -13.67
CA HIS A 298 -2.08 -1.10 -14.03
C HIS A 298 -3.29 -0.81 -13.13
N PRO A 299 -3.38 0.36 -12.45
CA PRO A 299 -4.40 0.64 -11.43
C PRO A 299 -5.85 0.56 -11.91
N LYS A 300 -6.12 0.89 -13.19
CA LYS A 300 -7.46 0.81 -13.81
C LYS A 300 -8.04 -0.59 -14.03
N ARG A 301 -7.26 -1.67 -14.01
CA ARG A 301 -7.81 -3.00 -14.33
C ARG A 301 -8.56 -3.62 -13.15
N GLY A 302 -8.15 -3.28 -11.94
CA GLY A 302 -8.74 -3.78 -10.71
C GLY A 302 -8.44 -5.25 -10.41
N ALA A 303 -8.98 -5.72 -9.30
CA ALA A 303 -8.89 -7.12 -8.87
C ALA A 303 -10.28 -7.69 -8.61
N GLU A 304 -10.50 -8.89 -9.15
CA GLU A 304 -11.69 -9.69 -8.91
C GLU A 304 -11.82 -10.08 -7.42
N LEU A 305 -13.03 -9.91 -6.88
CA LEU A 305 -13.31 -10.24 -5.48
C LEU A 305 -13.14 -11.74 -5.18
N CYS A 306 -13.53 -12.63 -6.10
CA CYS A 306 -13.29 -14.08 -6.00
C CYS A 306 -11.80 -14.38 -5.78
N GLY A 307 -10.95 -13.78 -6.64
CA GLY A 307 -9.51 -13.96 -6.60
C GLY A 307 -8.92 -13.46 -5.28
N THR A 308 -9.41 -12.32 -4.78
CA THR A 308 -9.02 -11.79 -3.46
C THR A 308 -9.37 -12.77 -2.33
N ALA A 309 -10.56 -13.37 -2.36
CA ALA A 309 -11.00 -14.34 -1.36
C ALA A 309 -10.15 -15.61 -1.35
N GLU A 310 -9.90 -16.20 -2.52
CA GLU A 310 -9.10 -17.41 -2.64
C GLU A 310 -7.61 -17.19 -2.38
N LEU A 311 -7.10 -15.99 -2.69
CA LEU A 311 -5.74 -15.57 -2.34
C LEU A 311 -5.53 -15.54 -0.83
N ILE A 312 -6.48 -14.98 -0.05
CA ILE A 312 -6.43 -14.98 1.42
C ILE A 312 -6.33 -16.41 1.95
N PHE A 313 -7.12 -17.34 1.39
CA PHE A 313 -7.09 -18.74 1.79
C PHE A 313 -5.74 -19.41 1.43
N SER A 314 -5.24 -19.20 0.21
CA SER A 314 -3.95 -19.73 -0.24
C SER A 314 -2.79 -19.27 0.64
N LEU A 315 -2.72 -17.96 0.90
CA LEU A 315 -1.66 -17.37 1.71
C LEU A 315 -1.73 -17.86 3.17
N SER A 316 -2.93 -17.98 3.74
CA SER A 316 -3.11 -18.53 5.09
C SER A 316 -2.69 -20.00 5.17
N TYR A 317 -3.02 -20.81 4.16
CA TYR A 317 -2.58 -22.20 4.05
C TYR A 317 -1.05 -22.31 3.98
N MET A 318 -0.41 -21.51 3.11
CA MET A 318 1.05 -21.51 2.95
C MET A 318 1.76 -21.05 4.23
N TYR A 319 1.23 -20.05 4.93
CA TYR A 319 1.79 -19.63 6.22
C TYR A 319 1.71 -20.73 7.27
N ARG A 320 0.59 -21.44 7.36
CA ARG A 320 0.48 -22.61 8.25
C ARG A 320 1.47 -23.71 7.92
N LEU A 321 1.70 -23.96 6.63
CA LEU A 321 2.59 -25.03 6.20
C LEU A 321 4.06 -24.68 6.45
N PHE A 322 4.49 -23.47 6.07
CA PHE A 322 5.91 -23.11 6.04
C PHE A 322 6.36 -22.13 7.12
N GLY A 323 5.46 -21.38 7.72
CA GLY A 323 5.78 -20.33 8.69
C GLY A 323 6.48 -19.09 8.14
N ASP A 324 6.51 -18.91 6.81
CA ASP A 324 7.08 -17.72 6.17
C ASP A 324 6.14 -16.51 6.34
N ASN A 325 6.59 -15.53 7.14
CA ASN A 325 5.84 -14.35 7.53
C ASN A 325 5.32 -13.52 6.33
N SER A 326 5.99 -13.58 5.17
CA SER A 326 5.58 -12.84 3.98
C SER A 326 4.19 -13.28 3.46
N TYR A 327 3.80 -14.53 3.69
CA TYR A 327 2.46 -15.01 3.34
C TYR A 327 1.39 -14.40 4.26
N ALA A 328 1.67 -14.34 5.57
CA ALA A 328 0.76 -13.77 6.55
C ALA A 328 0.55 -12.26 6.31
N ASP A 329 1.61 -11.51 6.05
CA ASP A 329 1.52 -10.07 5.75
C ASP A 329 0.69 -9.79 4.50
N ARG A 330 0.84 -10.60 3.44
CA ARG A 330 0.02 -10.49 2.23
C ARG A 330 -1.44 -10.84 2.48
N ALA A 331 -1.70 -11.86 3.31
CA ALA A 331 -3.07 -12.22 3.71
C ALA A 331 -3.75 -11.10 4.51
N GLU A 332 -3.02 -10.46 5.44
CA GLU A 332 -3.51 -9.29 6.18
C GLU A 332 -3.81 -8.11 5.26
N LEU A 333 -2.92 -7.80 4.30
CA LEU A 333 -3.17 -6.73 3.35
C LEU A 333 -4.46 -6.94 2.55
N ALA A 334 -4.65 -8.14 1.99
CA ALA A 334 -5.87 -8.48 1.26
C ALA A 334 -7.13 -8.41 2.16
N THR A 335 -7.03 -8.87 3.41
CA THR A 335 -8.15 -8.94 4.34
C THR A 335 -8.55 -7.57 4.89
N PHE A 336 -7.59 -6.71 5.22
CA PHE A 336 -7.85 -5.40 5.84
C PHE A 336 -8.05 -4.28 4.83
N ASN A 337 -7.73 -4.51 3.56
CA ASN A 337 -7.83 -3.50 2.49
C ASN A 337 -8.73 -3.97 1.35
N GLY A 338 -8.27 -4.96 0.56
CA GLY A 338 -8.95 -5.37 -0.68
C GLY A 338 -10.36 -5.90 -0.49
N LEU A 339 -10.53 -6.87 0.41
CA LEU A 339 -11.82 -7.50 0.67
C LEU A 339 -12.90 -6.48 1.11
N PRO A 340 -12.70 -5.69 2.19
CA PRO A 340 -13.71 -4.72 2.62
C PRO A 340 -13.89 -3.53 1.68
N ALA A 341 -12.88 -3.14 0.87
CA ALA A 341 -13.06 -2.13 -0.16
C ALA A 341 -14.09 -2.58 -1.21
N GLY A 342 -14.04 -3.85 -1.60
CA GLY A 342 -14.99 -4.48 -2.50
C GLY A 342 -16.38 -4.73 -1.92
N MET A 343 -16.65 -4.37 -0.66
CA MET A 343 -17.96 -4.54 -0.02
C MET A 343 -18.59 -3.20 0.36
N THR A 344 -19.92 -3.12 0.35
CA THR A 344 -20.64 -2.04 1.06
C THR A 344 -20.47 -2.21 2.57
N PRO A 345 -20.55 -1.12 3.38
CA PRO A 345 -20.29 -1.20 4.82
C PRO A 345 -21.23 -2.15 5.59
N ASP A 346 -22.47 -2.33 5.10
CA ASP A 346 -23.45 -3.27 5.64
C ASP A 346 -23.36 -4.69 5.05
N TRP A 347 -22.38 -4.93 4.17
CA TRP A 347 -22.13 -6.20 3.49
C TRP A 347 -23.29 -6.68 2.60
N TRP A 348 -24.24 -5.81 2.20
CA TRP A 348 -25.40 -6.19 1.38
C TRP A 348 -25.19 -6.10 -0.14
N ALA A 349 -24.08 -5.50 -0.57
CA ALA A 349 -23.67 -5.39 -1.97
C ALA A 349 -22.15 -5.39 -2.10
N HIS A 350 -21.62 -5.91 -3.21
CA HIS A 350 -20.20 -6.04 -3.47
C HIS A 350 -19.82 -5.50 -4.85
N ASN A 351 -18.62 -4.96 -4.99
CA ASN A 351 -18.02 -4.58 -6.26
C ASN A 351 -17.22 -5.77 -6.82
N TYR A 352 -17.47 -6.14 -8.08
CA TYR A 352 -16.79 -7.26 -8.72
C TYR A 352 -15.30 -6.98 -8.94
N LEU A 353 -14.95 -5.77 -9.38
CA LEU A 353 -13.57 -5.31 -9.59
C LEU A 353 -13.25 -4.09 -8.72
N THR A 354 -12.43 -4.28 -7.69
CA THR A 354 -11.91 -3.15 -6.91
C THR A 354 -10.66 -2.57 -7.60
N GLN A 355 -10.63 -1.27 -7.87
CA GLN A 355 -9.48 -0.59 -8.51
C GLN A 355 -8.55 0.05 -7.47
N SER A 356 -7.23 0.15 -7.76
CA SER A 356 -6.32 0.91 -6.89
C SER A 356 -6.67 2.39 -6.88
N ASN A 357 -7.09 2.93 -8.03
CA ASN A 357 -7.57 4.30 -8.19
C ASN A 357 -8.98 4.23 -8.79
N GLU A 358 -9.98 4.18 -7.92
CA GLU A 358 -11.39 4.02 -8.27
C GLU A 358 -12.08 5.38 -8.26
N THR A 359 -12.12 6.05 -9.42
CA THR A 359 -12.73 7.38 -9.54
C THR A 359 -14.24 7.32 -9.74
N TRP A 360 -14.77 6.14 -10.06
CA TRP A 360 -16.18 5.88 -10.28
C TRP A 360 -16.52 4.45 -9.85
N ALA A 361 -17.71 4.26 -9.30
CA ALA A 361 -18.32 2.96 -9.11
C ALA A 361 -19.70 3.01 -9.77
N ARG A 362 -19.76 2.80 -11.08
CA ARG A 362 -20.99 2.92 -11.89
C ARG A 362 -20.91 2.02 -13.11
N ASN A 363 -22.00 1.95 -13.87
CA ASN A 363 -21.94 1.37 -15.21
C ASN A 363 -21.08 2.25 -16.13
N LEU A 364 -19.96 1.72 -16.62
CA LEU A 364 -19.06 2.39 -17.55
C LEU A 364 -19.56 2.27 -18.99
N GLU A 365 -19.38 3.32 -19.79
CA GLU A 365 -19.70 3.30 -21.23
C GLU A 365 -18.52 2.75 -22.02
N ASN A 366 -17.31 3.12 -21.62
CA ASN A 366 -16.06 2.65 -22.23
C ASN A 366 -15.24 1.90 -21.18
N TRP A 367 -15.55 0.63 -20.91
CA TRP A 367 -14.83 -0.13 -19.89
C TRP A 367 -13.49 -0.68 -20.41
N PRO A 368 -12.43 -0.70 -19.58
CA PRO A 368 -11.13 -1.28 -19.93
C PRO A 368 -11.03 -2.78 -19.64
N PHE A 369 -12.14 -3.41 -19.22
CA PHE A 369 -12.19 -4.80 -18.76
C PHE A 369 -12.36 -5.78 -19.91
N TYR A 370 -11.85 -7.01 -19.75
CA TYR A 370 -11.98 -8.04 -20.77
C TYR A 370 -13.44 -8.45 -21.05
N ASN A 371 -14.10 -9.14 -20.12
CA ASN A 371 -15.47 -9.66 -20.30
C ASN A 371 -16.40 -9.46 -19.10
N CYS A 372 -15.94 -8.82 -18.01
CA CYS A 372 -16.80 -8.49 -16.86
C CYS A 372 -17.85 -7.39 -17.18
N GLY A 373 -17.69 -6.67 -18.29
CA GLY A 373 -18.62 -5.63 -18.76
C GLY A 373 -18.58 -4.32 -17.96
N GLY A 374 -19.34 -3.32 -18.40
CA GLY A 374 -19.34 -1.97 -17.81
C GLY A 374 -19.86 -1.89 -16.38
N ARG A 375 -20.65 -2.87 -15.94
CA ARG A 375 -21.22 -2.94 -14.58
C ARG A 375 -20.27 -3.54 -13.53
N ALA A 376 -19.07 -3.96 -13.92
CA ALA A 376 -18.13 -4.62 -13.01
C ALA A 376 -17.72 -3.77 -11.78
N LEU A 377 -17.89 -2.44 -11.85
CA LEU A 377 -17.64 -1.51 -10.73
C LEU A 377 -18.90 -1.17 -9.91
N VAL A 378 -20.08 -1.69 -10.28
CA VAL A 378 -21.31 -1.45 -9.52
C VAL A 378 -21.34 -2.39 -8.32
N TYR A 379 -21.68 -1.87 -7.15
CA TYR A 379 -21.86 -2.72 -5.97
C TYR A 379 -23.20 -3.45 -6.07
N GLY A 380 -23.22 -4.77 -6.22
CA GLY A 380 -24.43 -5.60 -6.43
C GLY A 380 -24.37 -7.02 -5.83
N LEU A 381 -25.07 -7.97 -6.45
CA LEU A 381 -25.42 -9.30 -5.89
C LEU A 381 -24.32 -10.39 -5.93
N GLU A 382 -23.43 -10.41 -6.92
CA GLU A 382 -22.49 -11.54 -7.17
C GLU A 382 -21.39 -11.78 -6.08
N VAL A 383 -21.75 -12.39 -4.95
CA VAL A 383 -20.90 -12.47 -3.74
C VAL A 383 -19.69 -13.40 -3.85
N ASN A 384 -18.65 -13.08 -3.07
CA ASN A 384 -17.59 -14.00 -2.66
C ASN A 384 -17.31 -13.97 -1.15
N TYR A 385 -16.55 -14.98 -0.68
CA TYR A 385 -16.56 -15.40 0.72
C TYR A 385 -15.15 -15.62 1.30
N ALA A 386 -14.63 -14.69 2.12
CA ALA A 386 -13.25 -14.80 2.63
C ALA A 386 -13.08 -14.65 4.16
N MET A 387 -13.83 -13.74 4.79
CA MET A 387 -13.56 -13.29 6.17
C MET A 387 -13.49 -14.42 7.23
N PRO A 388 -14.39 -15.44 7.22
CA PRO A 388 -14.33 -16.54 8.20
C PRO A 388 -13.08 -17.41 8.05
N LYS A 389 -12.61 -17.63 6.80
CA LYS A 389 -11.41 -18.41 6.52
C LYS A 389 -10.16 -17.72 7.09
N PHE A 390 -10.10 -16.40 7.10
CA PHE A 390 -9.03 -15.66 7.76
C PHE A 390 -9.10 -15.81 9.29
N ALA A 391 -10.28 -15.56 9.88
CA ALA A 391 -10.47 -15.57 11.33
C ALA A 391 -10.15 -16.93 11.98
N MET A 392 -10.50 -18.05 11.33
CA MET A 392 -10.17 -19.38 11.88
C MET A 392 -8.67 -19.70 11.92
N ASN A 393 -7.85 -18.99 11.12
CA ASN A 393 -6.40 -19.14 11.11
C ASN A 393 -5.70 -18.16 12.07
N ALA A 394 -6.44 -17.37 12.85
CA ALA A 394 -5.85 -16.38 13.76
C ALA A 394 -5.00 -17.02 14.86
N PHE A 395 -5.44 -18.15 15.41
CA PHE A 395 -4.69 -18.93 16.38
C PHE A 395 -4.47 -20.35 15.89
N VAL A 396 -3.26 -20.85 16.12
CA VAL A 396 -2.82 -22.19 15.71
C VAL A 396 -1.98 -22.81 16.82
N ALA A 397 -1.78 -24.12 16.77
CA ALA A 397 -0.99 -24.84 17.77
C ALA A 397 -0.05 -25.87 17.15
N SER A 398 0.93 -26.32 17.93
CA SER A 398 1.62 -27.58 17.64
C SER A 398 0.69 -28.76 17.93
N ALA A 399 0.88 -29.88 17.23
CA ALA A 399 0.04 -31.08 17.40
C ALA A 399 0.01 -31.63 18.85
N ASP A 400 1.07 -31.38 19.64
CA ASP A 400 1.20 -31.80 21.04
C ASP A 400 0.78 -30.72 22.06
N LEU A 401 0.27 -29.58 21.58
CA LEU A 401 -0.13 -28.40 22.35
C LEU A 401 0.99 -27.85 23.26
N ARG A 402 2.27 -28.09 22.92
CA ARG A 402 3.41 -27.44 23.59
C ARG A 402 3.66 -26.02 23.12
N SER A 403 3.11 -25.65 21.98
CA SER A 403 3.21 -24.32 21.38
C SER A 403 1.85 -23.86 20.88
N ILE A 404 1.48 -22.61 21.15
CA ILE A 404 0.30 -21.93 20.59
C ILE A 404 0.78 -20.60 20.02
N SER A 405 0.34 -20.23 18.82
CA SER A 405 0.74 -18.99 18.15
C SER A 405 -0.48 -18.13 17.80
N HIS A 406 -0.40 -16.83 18.09
CA HIS A 406 -1.30 -15.81 17.55
C HIS A 406 -0.70 -15.26 16.26
N GLN A 407 -1.26 -15.71 15.13
CA GLN A 407 -0.77 -15.49 13.78
C GLN A 407 -1.38 -14.25 13.17
N PHE A 408 -2.68 -14.24 12.94
CA PHE A 408 -3.38 -13.02 12.53
C PHE A 408 -3.81 -12.28 13.78
N LEU A 409 -3.27 -11.08 13.99
CA LEU A 409 -3.24 -10.40 15.29
C LEU A 409 -4.58 -9.74 15.66
N VAL A 410 -5.67 -10.45 15.43
CA VAL A 410 -7.04 -9.99 15.63
C VAL A 410 -7.51 -10.17 17.07
N PRO A 411 -8.48 -9.36 17.53
CA PRO A 411 -9.10 -9.57 18.83
C PRO A 411 -9.89 -10.89 18.85
N ALA A 412 -9.61 -11.76 19.82
CA ALA A 412 -10.26 -13.06 19.98
C ALA A 412 -10.23 -13.57 21.42
N GLU A 413 -11.11 -14.52 21.70
CA GLU A 413 -11.10 -15.39 22.86
C GLU A 413 -10.95 -16.83 22.38
N VAL A 414 -9.99 -17.54 22.95
CA VAL A 414 -9.57 -18.86 22.49
C VAL A 414 -9.68 -19.83 23.65
N THR A 415 -10.42 -20.91 23.43
CA THR A 415 -10.54 -22.03 24.37
C THR A 415 -9.99 -23.29 23.72
N VAL A 416 -8.78 -23.69 24.10
CA VAL A 416 -8.13 -24.89 23.55
C VAL A 416 -8.43 -26.10 24.43
N PRO A 417 -9.18 -27.11 23.92
CA PRO A 417 -9.46 -28.31 24.69
C PRO A 417 -8.19 -29.13 24.92
N VAL A 418 -7.95 -29.56 26.17
CA VAL A 418 -6.84 -30.43 26.55
C VAL A 418 -7.40 -31.70 27.18
N LYS A 419 -7.02 -32.88 26.64
CA LYS A 419 -7.57 -34.15 27.09
C LYS A 419 -7.19 -34.44 28.55
N GLY A 420 -8.20 -34.57 29.42
CA GLY A 420 -8.03 -34.93 30.82
C GLY A 420 -7.54 -33.79 31.72
N GLU A 421 -7.48 -32.56 31.20
CA GLU A 421 -7.04 -31.37 31.91
C GLU A 421 -8.05 -30.23 31.72
N LYS A 422 -7.85 -29.10 32.43
CA LYS A 422 -8.61 -27.88 32.14
C LYS A 422 -8.17 -27.31 30.77
N PRO A 423 -9.08 -26.73 29.99
CA PRO A 423 -8.72 -26.09 28.73
C PRO A 423 -7.79 -24.89 28.96
N ILE A 424 -7.00 -24.56 27.94
CA ILE A 424 -6.18 -23.34 27.91
C ILE A 424 -7.10 -22.21 27.44
N HIS A 425 -7.17 -21.12 28.20
CA HIS A 425 -7.93 -19.92 27.84
C HIS A 425 -6.98 -18.78 27.50
N ILE A 426 -7.16 -18.16 26.34
CA ILE A 426 -6.37 -17.01 25.87
C ILE A 426 -7.35 -15.93 25.40
N VAL A 427 -7.16 -14.69 25.85
CA VAL A 427 -7.90 -13.52 25.36
C VAL A 427 -6.89 -12.54 24.77
N SER A 428 -7.09 -12.15 23.52
CA SER A 428 -6.40 -11.03 22.87
C SER A 428 -7.34 -9.81 22.77
N GLU A 429 -6.98 -8.74 23.46
CA GLU A 429 -7.68 -7.44 23.43
C GLU A 429 -6.85 -6.46 22.59
N THR A 430 -7.39 -6.03 21.45
CA THR A 430 -6.70 -5.13 20.52
C THR A 430 -7.66 -4.43 19.55
N HIS A 431 -7.25 -3.26 19.07
CA HIS A 431 -7.85 -2.56 17.93
C HIS A 431 -7.00 -2.70 16.65
N TYR A 432 -6.01 -3.59 16.64
CA TYR A 432 -5.20 -3.88 15.46
C TYR A 432 -6.09 -4.25 14.26
N PRO A 433 -5.86 -3.69 13.05
CA PRO A 433 -4.69 -2.90 12.63
C PRO A 433 -4.81 -1.37 12.82
N PHE A 434 -5.85 -0.88 13.49
CA PHE A 434 -6.04 0.55 13.77
C PHE A 434 -5.25 1.02 15.00
N ASP A 435 -4.87 0.09 15.88
CA ASP A 435 -3.95 0.26 17.01
C ASP A 435 -2.95 -0.89 17.11
N GLU A 436 -1.66 -0.57 17.20
CA GLU A 436 -0.59 -1.57 17.25
C GLU A 436 -0.39 -2.20 18.65
N ARG A 437 -1.24 -1.85 19.61
CA ARG A 437 -1.21 -2.41 20.97
C ARG A 437 -2.08 -3.66 21.04
N ILE A 438 -1.52 -4.76 21.55
CA ILE A 438 -2.25 -6.01 21.78
C ILE A 438 -2.01 -6.45 23.23
N THR A 439 -3.09 -6.62 23.98
CA THR A 439 -3.06 -7.08 25.37
C THR A 439 -3.51 -8.54 25.42
N TYR A 440 -2.76 -9.37 26.12
CA TYR A 440 -3.08 -10.79 26.29
C TYR A 440 -3.39 -11.09 27.74
N LYS A 441 -4.39 -11.94 27.95
CA LYS A 441 -4.70 -12.59 29.24
C LYS A 441 -4.79 -14.09 28.99
N ILE A 442 -3.98 -14.87 29.69
CA ILE A 442 -3.85 -16.32 29.50
C ILE A 442 -4.09 -17.02 30.83
N GLU A 443 -4.94 -18.04 30.84
CA GLU A 443 -5.18 -18.93 31.97
C GLU A 443 -4.99 -20.39 31.55
N THR A 444 -4.17 -21.14 32.29
CA THR A 444 -3.83 -22.53 31.96
C THR A 444 -3.48 -23.34 33.20
N SER A 445 -3.71 -24.66 33.18
CA SER A 445 -3.21 -25.61 34.20
C SER A 445 -1.84 -26.22 33.87
N ARG A 446 -1.30 -25.96 32.68
CA ARG A 446 -0.05 -26.57 32.18
C ARG A 446 0.88 -25.54 31.52
N PRO A 447 2.20 -25.77 31.55
CA PRO A 447 3.13 -24.90 30.84
C PRO A 447 3.06 -25.13 29.32
N PHE A 448 3.25 -24.06 28.55
CA PHE A 448 3.40 -24.09 27.09
C PHE A 448 4.16 -22.85 26.59
N ASN A 449 4.61 -22.86 25.34
CA ASN A 449 5.19 -21.68 24.68
C ASN A 449 4.11 -20.94 23.91
N PHE A 450 3.93 -19.65 24.19
CA PHE A 450 3.08 -18.77 23.41
C PHE A 450 3.92 -17.97 22.42
N TYR A 451 3.51 -17.97 21.16
CA TYR A 451 4.18 -17.22 20.08
C TYR A 451 3.27 -16.12 19.57
N ILE A 452 3.87 -15.00 19.21
CA ILE A 452 3.18 -13.85 18.62
C ILE A 452 3.90 -13.51 17.34
N ARG A 453 3.16 -13.44 16.24
CA ARG A 453 3.73 -13.00 14.96
C ARG A 453 4.12 -11.53 15.04
N VAL A 454 5.32 -11.21 14.57
CA VAL A 454 5.78 -9.83 14.36
C VAL A 454 5.79 -9.58 12.85
N PRO A 455 4.89 -8.74 12.32
CA PRO A 455 4.84 -8.44 10.89
C PRO A 455 6.15 -7.86 10.35
N GLU A 456 6.47 -8.09 9.07
CA GLU A 456 7.73 -7.63 8.46
C GLU A 456 7.84 -6.10 8.42
N TRP A 457 6.71 -5.41 8.35
CA TRP A 457 6.67 -3.95 8.39
C TRP A 457 7.01 -3.35 9.76
N ALA A 458 6.99 -4.14 10.84
CA ALA A 458 7.27 -3.64 12.18
C ALA A 458 8.76 -3.30 12.33
N THR A 459 9.07 -2.06 12.70
CA THR A 459 10.46 -1.57 12.72
C THR A 459 11.16 -1.83 14.07
N LYS A 460 12.46 -1.49 14.14
CA LYS A 460 13.23 -1.50 15.40
C LYS A 460 12.51 -0.59 16.41
N GLY A 461 12.21 -1.11 17.60
CA GLY A 461 11.41 -0.40 18.62
C GLY A 461 10.08 -1.07 18.97
N THR A 462 9.76 -2.24 18.40
CA THR A 462 8.67 -3.09 18.92
C THR A 462 9.01 -3.55 20.34
N THR A 463 8.13 -3.24 21.30
CA THR A 463 8.36 -3.53 22.72
C THR A 463 7.29 -4.43 23.32
N VAL A 464 7.68 -5.14 24.38
CA VAL A 464 6.78 -5.96 25.19
C VAL A 464 6.88 -5.53 26.65
N ASN A 465 5.72 -5.35 27.26
CA ASN A 465 5.55 -5.00 28.66
C ASN A 465 4.94 -6.18 29.40
N LYS A 466 5.77 -6.85 30.22
CA LYS A 466 5.42 -8.06 30.96
C LYS A 466 4.95 -7.74 32.38
N THR A 467 3.84 -7.01 32.51
CA THR A 467 3.06 -6.85 33.75
C THR A 467 1.88 -5.91 33.52
N LEU A 468 0.67 -6.33 33.93
CA LEU A 468 -0.51 -5.45 34.01
C LEU A 468 -1.00 -5.26 35.46
N ASP A 469 -0.48 -6.05 36.43
CA ASP A 469 -0.96 -6.12 37.82
C ASP A 469 0.09 -5.80 38.91
N THR A 470 1.36 -5.50 38.56
CA THR A 470 2.37 -5.01 39.51
C THR A 470 3.02 -3.73 38.97
N ASP A 471 3.25 -2.73 39.83
CA ASP A 471 3.75 -1.39 39.47
C ASP A 471 5.15 -1.33 38.84
N GLU A 472 5.87 -2.45 38.73
CA GLU A 472 7.11 -2.53 37.95
C GLU A 472 6.83 -2.90 36.48
N VAL A 473 6.96 -1.92 35.59
CA VAL A 473 6.95 -2.12 34.13
C VAL A 473 8.39 -2.37 33.68
N ARG A 474 8.67 -3.58 33.17
CA ARG A 474 9.91 -3.84 32.42
C ARG A 474 9.57 -3.88 30.94
N GLU A 475 10.00 -2.85 30.23
CA GLU A 475 9.91 -2.78 28.78
C GLU A 475 11.10 -3.52 28.18
N GLU A 476 10.83 -4.57 27.41
CA GLU A 476 11.84 -5.38 26.74
C GLU A 476 11.72 -5.19 25.22
N THR A 477 12.87 -5.17 24.53
CA THR A 477 12.90 -5.23 23.06
C THR A 477 12.49 -6.62 22.61
N VAL A 478 11.64 -6.69 21.58
CA VAL A 478 11.19 -7.95 20.99
C VAL A 478 12.25 -8.52 20.05
N GLU A 479 12.80 -9.67 20.40
CA GLU A 479 13.66 -10.49 19.53
C GLU A 479 12.85 -11.65 18.94
N VAL A 480 12.86 -11.77 17.61
CA VAL A 480 12.06 -12.76 16.87
C VAL A 480 12.91 -13.91 16.33
N ASP A 481 12.31 -15.08 16.17
CA ASP A 481 12.95 -16.22 15.52
C ASP A 481 12.97 -16.10 13.99
N ALA A 482 13.47 -17.14 13.31
CA ALA A 482 13.57 -17.20 11.85
C ALA A 482 12.20 -17.10 11.13
N ASN A 483 11.10 -17.38 11.82
CA ASN A 483 9.73 -17.27 11.31
C ASN A 483 9.07 -15.94 11.73
N SER A 484 9.85 -14.98 12.23
CA SER A 484 9.36 -13.70 12.76
C SER A 484 8.38 -13.86 13.94
N LEU A 485 8.56 -14.89 14.76
CA LEU A 485 7.74 -15.11 15.95
C LEU A 485 8.48 -14.66 17.22
N TYR A 486 7.78 -13.89 18.06
CA TYR A 486 8.21 -13.59 19.43
C TYR A 486 7.71 -14.67 20.39
N LYS A 487 8.61 -15.24 21.18
CA LYS A 487 8.32 -16.35 22.09
C LYS A 487 8.15 -15.88 23.54
N ILE A 488 7.11 -16.36 24.20
CA ILE A 488 6.86 -16.18 25.64
C ILE A 488 6.59 -17.54 26.27
N ALA A 489 7.32 -17.89 27.33
CA ALA A 489 7.04 -19.09 28.11
C ALA A 489 5.89 -18.82 29.09
N ILE A 490 4.82 -19.62 29.01
CA ILE A 490 3.65 -19.53 29.90
C ILE A 490 3.74 -20.62 30.95
N SER A 491 3.64 -20.22 32.22
CA SER A 491 3.56 -21.13 33.36
C SER A 491 2.10 -21.41 33.75
N PRO A 492 1.80 -22.52 34.47
CA PRO A 492 0.48 -22.74 35.05
C PRO A 492 0.01 -21.55 35.89
N GLY A 493 -1.27 -21.18 35.77
CA GLY A 493 -1.87 -20.01 36.42
C GLY A 493 -2.35 -18.97 35.42
N LYS A 494 -2.34 -17.70 35.86
CA LYS A 494 -2.74 -16.54 35.05
C LYS A 494 -1.52 -15.75 34.62
N THR A 495 -1.46 -15.38 33.36
CA THR A 495 -0.40 -14.54 32.78
C THR A 495 -1.05 -13.41 31.98
N ALA A 496 -0.57 -12.18 32.15
CA ALA A 496 -1.05 -11.03 31.39
C ALA A 496 0.12 -10.14 30.98
N PHE A 497 0.11 -9.68 29.73
CA PHE A 497 1.16 -8.82 29.17
C PHE A 497 0.63 -8.05 27.95
N ARG A 498 1.38 -7.02 27.52
CA ARG A 498 1.06 -6.23 26.33
C ARG A 498 2.26 -6.18 25.38
N ILE A 499 1.99 -6.32 24.08
CA ILE A 499 2.96 -6.03 23.02
C ILE A 499 2.51 -4.77 22.27
N THR A 500 3.48 -3.94 21.87
CA THR A 500 3.26 -2.76 21.03
C THR A 500 4.14 -2.88 19.78
N LEU A 501 3.52 -3.03 18.62
CA LEU A 501 4.25 -3.08 17.34
C LEU A 501 4.63 -1.66 16.90
N ASN A 502 5.88 -1.45 16.52
CA ASN A 502 6.29 -0.13 16.00
C ASN A 502 5.97 -0.03 14.50
N ALA A 503 5.06 0.86 14.13
CA ALA A 503 4.62 1.07 12.74
C ALA A 503 4.99 2.46 12.23
N GLU A 504 5.81 2.50 11.18
CA GLU A 504 6.18 3.72 10.45
C GLU A 504 5.35 3.89 9.16
N ILE A 505 5.29 5.13 8.66
CA ILE A 505 4.73 5.42 7.35
C ILE A 505 5.70 4.88 6.29
N ARG A 506 5.21 3.99 5.42
CA ARG A 506 5.97 3.42 4.32
C ARG A 506 5.47 4.00 3.00
N VAL A 507 6.41 4.53 2.22
CA VAL A 507 6.17 5.07 0.87
C VAL A 507 6.66 4.03 -0.14
N VAL A 508 5.74 3.37 -0.83
CA VAL A 508 6.05 2.26 -1.73
C VAL A 508 5.98 2.75 -3.18
N PRO A 509 7.08 2.66 -3.95
CA PRO A 509 7.12 3.09 -5.36
C PRO A 509 6.16 2.30 -6.25
N ARG A 510 5.57 2.99 -7.23
CA ARG A 510 4.65 2.47 -8.24
C ARG A 510 5.07 2.96 -9.64
N ALA A 511 4.33 2.54 -10.67
CA ALA A 511 4.60 2.95 -12.05
C ALA A 511 4.59 4.48 -12.21
N ASN A 512 5.36 5.01 -13.17
CA ASN A 512 5.47 6.45 -13.43
C ASN A 512 5.88 7.29 -12.21
N ASN A 513 6.80 6.79 -11.38
CA ASN A 513 7.24 7.45 -10.14
C ASN A 513 6.11 7.75 -9.14
N ALA A 514 4.95 7.11 -9.31
CA ALA A 514 3.88 7.20 -8.35
C ALA A 514 4.24 6.48 -7.05
N VAL A 515 3.48 6.72 -5.99
CA VAL A 515 3.67 6.08 -4.69
C VAL A 515 2.35 5.63 -4.09
N ALA A 516 2.42 4.58 -3.28
CA ALA A 516 1.36 4.15 -2.37
C ALA A 516 1.83 4.36 -0.92
N ILE A 517 0.92 4.73 -0.02
CA ILE A 517 1.22 5.05 1.38
C ILE A 517 0.63 3.99 2.30
N TYR A 518 1.48 3.36 3.10
CA TYR A 518 1.05 2.36 4.09
C TYR A 518 1.47 2.80 5.50
N ARG A 519 0.75 2.33 6.51
CA ARG A 519 1.25 2.26 7.88
C ARG A 519 0.68 1.00 8.53
N GLY A 520 1.56 0.18 9.11
CA GLY A 520 1.16 -1.15 9.56
C GLY A 520 0.66 -2.00 8.38
N ALA A 521 -0.44 -2.71 8.62
CA ALA A 521 -1.16 -3.51 7.63
C ALA A 521 -2.25 -2.74 6.86
N LEU A 522 -2.32 -1.41 6.99
CA LEU A 522 -3.29 -0.56 6.30
C LEU A 522 -2.65 0.22 5.14
N LEU A 523 -3.30 0.16 3.98
CA LEU A 523 -3.10 1.07 2.86
C LEU A 523 -3.91 2.34 3.10
N TYR A 524 -3.35 3.50 2.81
CA TYR A 524 -4.02 4.80 2.93
C TYR A 524 -4.30 5.39 1.56
N ALA A 525 -5.50 5.97 1.41
CA ALA A 525 -6.00 6.52 0.17
C ALA A 525 -6.70 7.86 0.40
N MET A 526 -6.70 8.72 -0.61
CA MET A 526 -7.50 9.93 -0.61
C MET A 526 -8.90 9.54 -1.05
N GLU A 527 -9.86 9.61 -0.13
CA GLU A 527 -11.27 9.42 -0.45
C GLU A 527 -11.77 10.56 -1.34
N ILE A 528 -12.50 10.20 -2.39
CA ILE A 528 -13.17 11.14 -3.27
C ILE A 528 -14.61 11.32 -2.74
N PRO A 529 -15.00 12.53 -2.32
CA PRO A 529 -16.38 12.82 -1.94
C PRO A 529 -17.35 12.38 -3.04
N HIS A 530 -18.46 11.76 -2.68
CA HIS A 530 -19.35 11.13 -3.65
C HIS A 530 -20.82 11.17 -3.22
N LYS A 531 -21.71 10.87 -4.16
CA LYS A 531 -23.13 10.62 -3.92
C LYS A 531 -23.46 9.18 -4.31
N ALA A 532 -24.18 8.48 -3.43
CA ALA A 532 -24.70 7.15 -3.72
C ALA A 532 -26.02 7.26 -4.50
N LYS A 533 -26.15 6.47 -5.56
CA LYS A 533 -27.39 6.21 -6.28
C LYS A 533 -27.75 4.75 -6.08
N VAL A 534 -28.88 4.51 -5.42
CA VAL A 534 -29.36 3.17 -5.06
C VAL A 534 -30.47 2.76 -6.01
N GLY A 535 -30.40 1.56 -6.57
CA GLY A 535 -31.40 0.98 -7.45
C GLY A 535 -31.73 -0.47 -7.12
N PRO A 536 -32.73 -1.05 -7.79
CA PRO A 536 -33.03 -2.47 -7.66
C PRO A 536 -31.84 -3.30 -8.18
N PRO A 537 -31.62 -4.51 -7.63
CA PRO A 537 -30.56 -5.39 -8.12
C PRO A 537 -30.84 -5.81 -9.56
N THR A 538 -29.79 -5.91 -10.35
CA THR A 538 -29.90 -6.28 -11.76
C THR A 538 -29.28 -7.64 -12.05
N HIS A 539 -29.83 -8.32 -13.06
CA HIS A 539 -29.27 -9.54 -13.59
C HIS A 539 -27.92 -9.25 -14.27
N PHE A 540 -26.86 -9.97 -13.90
CA PHE A 540 -25.51 -9.71 -14.43
C PHE A 540 -25.41 -9.92 -15.95
N ALA A 541 -26.11 -10.91 -16.51
CA ALA A 541 -26.11 -11.18 -17.96
C ALA A 541 -27.09 -10.30 -18.76
N GLU A 542 -28.31 -10.08 -18.27
CA GLU A 542 -29.36 -9.36 -19.02
C GLU A 542 -29.40 -7.85 -18.76
N TRP A 543 -28.75 -7.40 -17.69
CA TRP A 543 -28.70 -6.00 -17.23
C TRP A 543 -30.07 -5.39 -16.97
N LYS A 544 -31.05 -6.22 -16.61
CA LYS A 544 -32.41 -5.83 -16.22
C LYS A 544 -32.61 -6.03 -14.72
N PRO A 545 -33.47 -5.24 -14.06
CA PRO A 545 -33.85 -5.49 -12.68
C PRO A 545 -34.34 -6.91 -12.47
N LEU A 546 -33.94 -7.53 -11.36
CA LEU A 546 -34.51 -8.80 -10.91
C LEU A 546 -36.00 -8.59 -10.58
N PRO A 547 -36.88 -9.59 -10.78
CA PRO A 547 -38.26 -9.53 -10.33
C PRO A 547 -38.34 -9.34 -8.80
N ASP A 548 -39.27 -8.51 -8.31
CA ASP A 548 -39.39 -8.18 -6.87
C ASP A 548 -39.60 -9.41 -5.96
N ALA A 549 -40.12 -10.51 -6.50
CA ALA A 549 -40.30 -11.77 -5.76
C ALA A 549 -38.97 -12.53 -5.55
N ASP A 550 -37.92 -12.19 -6.30
CA ASP A 550 -36.68 -12.99 -6.40
C ASP A 550 -35.54 -12.45 -5.52
N TYR A 551 -35.77 -11.36 -4.76
CA TYR A 551 -34.73 -10.78 -3.90
C TYR A 551 -35.26 -10.16 -2.60
N SER A 552 -34.37 -10.10 -1.60
CA SER A 552 -34.61 -9.36 -0.35
C SER A 552 -34.67 -7.87 -0.60
N SER A 553 -35.59 -7.13 0.02
CA SER A 553 -35.66 -5.65 -0.06
C SER A 553 -34.39 -4.92 0.41
N LYS A 554 -33.46 -5.62 1.08
CA LYS A 554 -32.14 -5.11 1.46
C LYS A 554 -31.10 -5.21 0.33
N LEU A 555 -31.29 -6.12 -0.61
CA LEU A 555 -30.39 -6.26 -1.76
C LEU A 555 -30.61 -5.08 -2.70
N ARG A 556 -29.51 -4.42 -3.08
CA ARG A 556 -29.52 -3.19 -3.87
C ARG A 556 -28.29 -3.12 -4.77
N ASP A 557 -28.46 -2.54 -5.94
CA ASP A 557 -27.34 -2.05 -6.72
C ASP A 557 -26.99 -0.64 -6.25
N VAL A 558 -25.72 -0.38 -5.95
CA VAL A 558 -25.23 0.93 -5.50
C VAL A 558 -24.18 1.44 -6.47
N GLU A 559 -24.44 2.61 -7.03
CA GLU A 559 -23.48 3.39 -7.81
C GLU A 559 -22.95 4.56 -6.96
N TYR A 560 -21.64 4.80 -6.97
CA TYR A 560 -21.02 5.99 -6.36
C TYR A 560 -20.50 6.93 -7.45
N ILE A 561 -20.99 8.17 -7.42
CA ILE A 561 -20.68 9.21 -8.40
C ILE A 561 -19.82 10.28 -7.70
N PRO A 562 -18.62 10.62 -8.22
CA PRO A 562 -17.74 11.60 -7.62
C PRO A 562 -18.39 12.99 -7.59
N ALA A 563 -18.19 13.70 -6.49
CA ALA A 563 -18.68 15.05 -6.24
C ALA A 563 -17.55 16.10 -6.16
N ALA A 564 -16.29 15.68 -6.35
CA ALA A 564 -15.12 16.55 -6.37
C ALA A 564 -14.04 16.02 -7.34
N ASP A 565 -13.12 16.90 -7.71
CA ASP A 565 -11.93 16.54 -8.49
C ASP A 565 -11.04 15.57 -7.70
N TRP A 566 -10.36 14.67 -8.40
CA TRP A 566 -9.50 13.64 -7.82
C TRP A 566 -8.04 13.76 -8.25
N GLN A 567 -7.72 14.61 -9.23
CA GLN A 567 -6.37 14.78 -9.78
C GLN A 567 -5.45 15.54 -8.80
N VAL A 568 -4.77 14.80 -7.94
CA VAL A 568 -3.89 15.33 -6.89
C VAL A 568 -2.54 14.62 -6.92
N ALA A 569 -1.46 15.39 -6.90
CA ALA A 569 -0.12 14.90 -6.59
C ALA A 569 0.21 15.18 -5.12
N ILE A 570 1.00 14.31 -4.49
CA ILE A 570 1.38 14.44 -3.08
C ILE A 570 2.90 14.62 -2.90
N ASP A 571 3.27 15.18 -1.75
CA ASP A 571 4.63 15.16 -1.21
C ASP A 571 4.68 14.22 0.02
N PRO A 572 5.01 12.94 -0.18
CA PRO A 572 5.02 11.95 0.90
C PRO A 572 6.04 12.25 2.01
N SER A 573 7.00 13.14 1.80
CA SER A 573 7.96 13.54 2.86
C SER A 573 7.30 14.34 3.98
N GLN A 574 6.12 14.90 3.72
CA GLN A 574 5.30 15.67 4.68
C GLN A 574 4.11 14.86 5.20
N ALA A 575 4.19 13.52 5.15
CA ALA A 575 3.15 12.65 5.66
C ALA A 575 3.22 12.56 7.19
N HIS A 576 2.10 12.85 7.86
CA HIS A 576 1.96 12.76 9.31
C HIS A 576 0.77 11.87 9.66
N PHE A 577 1.00 10.89 10.53
CA PHE A 577 -0.02 9.98 11.01
C PHE A 577 -0.80 10.59 12.18
N HIS A 578 -2.12 10.42 12.15
CA HIS A 578 -3.04 10.85 13.20
C HIS A 578 -3.88 9.67 13.67
N ARG A 579 -4.02 9.53 14.98
CA ARG A 579 -4.96 8.59 15.61
C ARG A 579 -5.87 9.38 16.57
N SER A 580 -7.17 9.18 16.44
CA SER A 580 -8.16 9.68 17.39
C SER A 580 -8.22 8.76 18.61
N GLU A 581 -8.46 9.31 19.79
CA GLU A 581 -8.68 8.50 21.01
C GLU A 581 -9.99 7.70 20.85
N VAL A 582 -9.90 6.38 21.01
CA VAL A 582 -11.07 5.49 21.02
C VAL A 582 -11.26 4.98 22.44
N LYS A 583 -12.40 5.32 23.05
CA LYS A 583 -12.82 4.79 24.36
C LYS A 583 -13.82 3.66 24.13
N GLY A 584 -13.43 2.43 24.49
CA GLY A 584 -14.26 1.24 24.27
C GLY A 584 -14.11 0.70 22.84
N ASP A 585 -15.21 0.20 22.28
CA ASP A 585 -15.22 -0.48 20.99
C ASP A 585 -15.03 0.49 19.81
N LEU A 586 -14.47 -0.04 18.72
CA LEU A 586 -14.39 0.67 17.44
C LEU A 586 -15.78 0.86 16.82
N PRO A 587 -15.98 1.87 15.97
CA PRO A 587 -17.21 2.02 15.21
C PRO A 587 -17.57 0.75 14.40
N ASN A 588 -18.87 0.48 14.30
CA ASN A 588 -19.41 -0.64 13.53
C ASN A 588 -20.54 -0.12 12.62
N PRO A 589 -20.38 -0.13 11.28
CA PRO A 589 -19.27 -0.70 10.51
C PRO A 589 -17.96 0.11 10.58
N ILE A 590 -16.81 -0.56 10.77
CA ILE A 590 -15.51 0.12 10.86
C ILE A 590 -14.99 0.63 9.51
N PHE A 591 -15.47 0.04 8.40
CA PHE A 591 -15.11 0.42 7.04
C PHE A 591 -16.17 1.32 6.38
N GLU A 592 -17.03 1.96 7.18
CA GLU A 592 -17.86 3.08 6.74
C GLU A 592 -16.98 4.33 6.53
N SER A 593 -17.36 5.21 5.60
CA SER A 593 -16.63 6.46 5.36
C SER A 593 -16.53 7.29 6.64
N GLY A 594 -15.31 7.72 6.98
CA GLY A 594 -15.03 8.50 8.19
C GLY A 594 -15.06 7.72 9.52
N ALA A 595 -15.37 6.42 9.52
CA ALA A 595 -15.43 5.61 10.73
C ALA A 595 -14.05 5.20 11.31
N PRO A 596 -13.02 4.84 10.50
CA PRO A 596 -11.73 4.46 11.06
C PRO A 596 -11.10 5.58 11.91
N PRO A 597 -10.52 5.27 13.09
CA PRO A 597 -9.98 6.28 14.00
C PRO A 597 -8.58 6.77 13.59
N VAL A 598 -8.10 6.43 12.39
CA VAL A 598 -6.73 6.68 11.93
C VAL A 598 -6.73 7.35 10.56
N THR A 599 -5.84 8.32 10.37
CA THR A 599 -5.70 9.07 9.12
C THR A 599 -4.24 9.49 8.92
N ILE A 600 -3.87 9.86 7.69
CA ILE A 600 -2.59 10.50 7.40
C ILE A 600 -2.87 11.86 6.74
N SER A 601 -2.28 12.93 7.24
CA SER A 601 -2.23 14.20 6.53
C SER A 601 -0.98 14.24 5.67
N VAL A 602 -1.08 14.63 4.41
CA VAL A 602 0.07 14.81 3.52
C VAL A 602 -0.10 16.08 2.70
N ALA A 603 0.99 16.77 2.39
CA ALA A 603 0.91 17.91 1.47
C ALA A 603 0.57 17.40 0.06
N GLY A 604 -0.34 18.09 -0.63
CA GLY A 604 -0.71 17.78 -2.00
C GLY A 604 -1.04 19.01 -2.82
N THR A 605 -1.12 18.84 -4.13
CA THR A 605 -1.40 19.91 -5.08
C THR A 605 -2.27 19.38 -6.21
N LYS A 606 -3.25 20.16 -6.64
CA LYS A 606 -4.09 19.81 -7.81
C LYS A 606 -3.24 19.78 -9.08
N ILE A 607 -3.55 18.86 -9.99
CA ILE A 607 -2.83 18.70 -11.25
C ILE A 607 -3.78 18.64 -12.45
N SER A 608 -3.34 19.09 -13.62
CA SER A 608 -4.17 19.13 -14.84
C SER A 608 -3.94 17.99 -15.83
N ASN A 609 -2.78 17.33 -15.76
CA ASN A 609 -2.34 16.41 -16.81
C ASN A 609 -2.63 14.93 -16.51
N TRP A 610 -3.45 14.62 -15.50
CA TRP A 610 -3.91 13.26 -15.23
C TRP A 610 -5.24 13.00 -15.93
N LYS A 611 -5.20 12.14 -16.94
CA LYS A 611 -6.33 11.85 -17.83
C LYS A 611 -7.07 10.58 -17.42
N LEU A 612 -8.34 10.50 -17.84
CA LEU A 612 -9.07 9.24 -17.86
C LEU A 612 -8.62 8.37 -19.04
N GLU A 613 -8.67 7.06 -18.85
CA GLU A 613 -8.45 6.02 -19.87
C GLU A 613 -9.56 4.97 -19.76
N GLY A 614 -10.52 4.97 -20.69
CA GLY A 614 -11.68 4.07 -20.62
C GLY A 614 -12.50 4.32 -19.36
N ASP A 615 -13.00 5.56 -19.21
CA ASP A 615 -13.77 6.07 -18.05
C ASP A 615 -13.13 5.91 -16.66
N CYS A 616 -11.94 5.32 -16.57
CA CYS A 616 -11.20 5.09 -15.33
C CYS A 616 -9.98 6.01 -15.24
N ALA A 617 -9.41 6.19 -14.05
CA ALA A 617 -8.13 6.90 -13.94
C ALA A 617 -7.03 6.21 -14.75
N GLY A 618 -6.38 6.94 -15.66
CA GLY A 618 -5.17 6.48 -16.34
C GLY A 618 -4.01 6.30 -15.38
N LEU A 619 -2.83 5.91 -15.89
CA LEU A 619 -1.63 5.89 -15.05
C LEU A 619 -1.38 7.27 -14.43
N PRO A 620 -0.96 7.34 -13.15
CA PRO A 620 -0.46 8.59 -12.60
C PRO A 620 0.60 9.21 -13.52
N PRO A 621 0.56 10.52 -13.78
CA PRO A 621 1.54 11.19 -14.62
C PRO A 621 2.92 11.21 -13.94
N ALA A 622 3.97 10.87 -14.69
CA ALA A 622 5.33 10.88 -14.18
C ALA A 622 5.88 12.29 -13.88
N ASP A 623 5.41 13.31 -14.60
CA ASP A 623 5.70 14.72 -14.35
C ASP A 623 4.37 15.46 -14.14
N PRO A 624 3.80 15.45 -12.91
CA PRO A 624 2.54 16.11 -12.64
C PRO A 624 2.63 17.62 -12.90
N SER A 625 1.62 18.19 -13.58
CA SER A 625 1.52 19.62 -13.91
C SER A 625 0.62 20.35 -12.90
N PRO A 626 1.19 21.04 -11.89
CA PRO A 626 0.43 21.66 -10.81
C PRO A 626 -0.43 22.81 -11.32
N THR A 627 -1.64 22.97 -10.77
CA THR A 627 -2.59 24.02 -11.17
C THR A 627 -3.03 24.95 -10.04
N GLY A 628 -2.59 24.69 -8.80
CA GLY A 628 -3.02 25.44 -7.64
C GLY A 628 -1.98 25.48 -6.54
N LYS A 629 -2.33 26.14 -5.43
CA LYS A 629 -1.49 26.18 -4.23
C LYS A 629 -1.49 24.80 -3.55
N PRO A 630 -0.38 24.43 -2.87
CA PRO A 630 -0.37 23.26 -2.01
C PRO A 630 -1.46 23.34 -0.93
N PHE A 631 -2.04 22.19 -0.58
CA PHE A 631 -3.03 22.02 0.47
C PHE A 631 -2.79 20.70 1.21
N THR A 632 -3.40 20.54 2.38
CA THR A 632 -3.32 19.27 3.11
C THR A 632 -4.35 18.29 2.57
N VAL A 633 -3.88 17.17 2.06
CA VAL A 633 -4.68 16.01 1.67
C VAL A 633 -4.83 15.10 2.89
N LYS A 634 -6.07 14.72 3.21
CA LYS A 634 -6.37 13.73 4.24
C LYS A 634 -6.49 12.35 3.57
N LEU A 635 -5.65 11.42 4.00
CA LEU A 635 -5.71 10.01 3.62
C LEU A 635 -6.39 9.19 4.72
N VAL A 636 -7.27 8.29 4.33
CA VAL A 636 -8.02 7.37 5.19
C VAL A 636 -7.66 5.92 4.83
N PRO A 637 -7.91 4.92 5.71
CA PRO A 637 -7.73 3.52 5.33
C PRO A 637 -8.50 3.18 4.06
N PHE A 638 -7.82 2.59 3.08
CA PHE A 638 -8.33 2.31 1.74
C PHE A 638 -9.70 1.65 1.74
N ALA A 639 -9.89 0.65 2.59
CA ALA A 639 -11.14 -0.10 2.73
C ALA A 639 -12.38 0.76 3.05
N SER A 640 -12.18 1.92 3.69
CA SER A 640 -13.27 2.85 4.06
C SER A 640 -13.64 3.84 2.96
N ALA A 641 -12.81 3.98 1.93
CA ALA A 641 -13.07 4.87 0.81
C ALA A 641 -13.65 4.06 -0.36
N LYS A 642 -14.87 4.38 -0.79
CA LYS A 642 -15.52 3.68 -1.93
C LYS A 642 -15.10 4.24 -3.28
N LEU A 643 -14.85 5.55 -3.33
CA LEU A 643 -14.12 6.18 -4.42
C LEU A 643 -12.82 6.74 -3.86
N HIS A 644 -11.71 6.50 -4.54
CA HIS A 644 -10.39 6.78 -3.97
C HIS A 644 -9.25 6.87 -4.97
N ILE A 645 -8.18 7.54 -4.54
CA ILE A 645 -6.85 7.45 -5.12
C ILE A 645 -5.91 6.84 -4.08
N SER A 646 -5.23 5.74 -4.42
CA SER A 646 -4.21 5.10 -3.56
C SER A 646 -2.83 5.02 -4.20
N GLU A 647 -2.74 5.21 -5.53
CA GLU A 647 -1.48 5.37 -6.26
C GLU A 647 -1.37 6.82 -6.75
N PHE A 648 -0.52 7.60 -6.07
CA PHE A 648 -0.42 9.04 -6.27
C PHE A 648 0.80 9.44 -7.11
N PRO A 649 0.66 10.38 -8.05
CA PRO A 649 1.82 11.06 -8.60
C PRO A 649 2.53 11.87 -7.50
N VAL A 650 3.85 11.96 -7.59
CA VAL A 650 4.69 12.66 -6.61
C VAL A 650 5.10 14.02 -7.16
N SER A 651 5.08 15.06 -6.31
CA SER A 651 5.50 16.39 -6.71
C SER A 651 6.95 16.42 -7.24
N LYS A 652 7.23 17.27 -8.23
CA LYS A 652 8.56 17.39 -8.85
C LYS A 652 9.66 17.75 -7.83
N ALA A 653 9.34 18.58 -6.84
CA ALA A 653 10.25 18.95 -5.76
C ALA A 653 10.63 17.73 -4.89
N THR A 654 9.66 16.87 -4.58
CA THR A 654 9.91 15.64 -3.81
C THR A 654 10.75 14.65 -4.60
N LEU A 655 10.49 14.48 -5.91
CA LEU A 655 11.30 13.62 -6.78
C LEU A 655 12.77 14.06 -6.78
N GLN A 656 13.03 15.36 -6.88
CA GLN A 656 14.38 15.93 -6.79
C GLN A 656 15.04 15.66 -5.44
N SER A 657 14.33 15.89 -4.32
CA SER A 657 14.87 15.62 -2.98
C SER A 657 15.19 14.13 -2.73
N THR A 658 14.36 13.23 -3.26
CA THR A 658 14.53 11.78 -3.13
C THR A 658 15.71 11.29 -3.95
N GLN A 659 15.90 11.84 -5.15
CA GLN A 659 17.07 11.57 -5.98
C GLN A 659 18.36 12.02 -5.30
N SER A 660 18.38 13.24 -4.72
CA SER A 660 19.55 13.72 -3.96
C SER A 660 19.87 12.86 -2.74
N LYS A 661 18.86 12.32 -2.02
CA LYS A 661 19.08 11.35 -0.93
C LYS A 661 19.74 10.06 -1.43
N LYS A 662 19.28 9.53 -2.56
CA LYS A 662 19.84 8.31 -3.15
C LYS A 662 21.30 8.48 -3.56
N GLU A 663 21.66 9.66 -4.06
CA GLU A 663 23.02 10.00 -4.49
C GLU A 663 23.96 10.31 -3.31
N SER A 664 23.43 10.84 -2.19
CA SER A 664 24.23 11.26 -1.01
C SER A 664 24.44 10.17 0.05
N GLY A 665 23.81 8.99 -0.10
CA GLY A 665 23.85 7.89 0.87
C GLY A 665 22.70 7.89 1.89
N SER A 666 22.38 6.73 2.47
CA SER A 666 21.19 6.53 3.33
C SER A 666 21.16 7.35 4.61
N ASP A 667 22.33 7.80 5.09
CA ASP A 667 22.47 8.44 6.40
C ASP A 667 22.32 9.97 6.32
N ALA A 668 22.22 10.53 5.10
CA ALA A 668 22.05 11.96 4.90
C ALA A 668 20.63 12.42 5.28
N LYS A 669 20.53 13.27 6.31
CA LYS A 669 19.28 13.92 6.72
C LYS A 669 18.97 15.10 5.79
N ILE A 670 18.23 14.84 4.71
CA ILE A 670 17.79 15.87 3.77
C ILE A 670 16.32 16.23 4.06
N GLU A 671 16.07 17.52 4.29
CA GLU A 671 14.74 18.12 4.45
C GLU A 671 14.54 19.19 3.36
N TRP A 672 13.36 19.20 2.74
CA TRP A 672 12.96 20.25 1.81
C TRP A 672 12.06 21.26 2.50
N VAL A 673 12.39 22.55 2.38
CA VAL A 673 11.57 23.65 2.90
C VAL A 673 11.24 24.59 1.74
N GLY A 674 9.96 24.62 1.36
CA GLY A 674 9.49 25.45 0.25
C GLY A 674 9.40 26.93 0.60
N CYS A 675 10.02 27.78 -0.23
CA CYS A 675 9.94 29.24 -0.11
C CYS A 675 9.92 29.89 -1.50
N ASP A 676 8.89 30.68 -1.80
CA ASP A 676 8.90 31.57 -2.97
C ASP A 676 9.69 32.84 -2.63
N MET A 677 10.88 32.98 -3.24
CA MET A 677 11.73 34.15 -3.06
C MET A 677 11.14 35.44 -3.67
N GLY A 678 10.07 35.30 -4.47
CA GLY A 678 9.24 36.40 -4.97
C GLY A 678 8.15 36.88 -3.98
N SER A 679 8.10 36.33 -2.77
CA SER A 679 7.19 36.76 -1.69
C SER A 679 7.97 37.08 -0.42
N LEU A 680 8.18 38.36 -0.12
CA LEU A 680 8.95 38.79 1.06
C LEU A 680 8.28 38.34 2.36
N LYS A 681 6.94 38.25 2.40
CA LYS A 681 6.23 37.69 3.56
C LYS A 681 6.55 36.22 3.79
N GLN A 682 6.59 35.42 2.72
CA GLN A 682 6.94 34.00 2.84
C GLN A 682 8.41 33.83 3.23
N VAL A 683 9.31 34.67 2.71
CA VAL A 683 10.72 34.70 3.12
C VAL A 683 10.84 34.98 4.63
N LYS A 684 10.12 35.99 5.17
CA LYS A 684 10.10 36.25 6.63
C LYS A 684 9.64 35.00 7.39
N GLU A 685 8.52 34.42 7.00
CA GLU A 685 7.91 33.28 7.68
C GLU A 685 8.83 32.06 7.71
N VAL A 686 9.34 31.64 6.55
CA VAL A 686 10.14 30.42 6.40
C VAL A 686 11.45 30.54 7.16
N PHE A 687 12.20 31.62 6.94
CA PHE A 687 13.53 31.76 7.53
C PHE A 687 13.49 32.14 9.01
N THR A 688 12.41 32.76 9.50
CA THR A 688 12.17 32.91 10.95
C THR A 688 11.97 31.56 11.62
N LYS A 689 11.09 30.71 11.07
CA LYS A 689 10.85 29.36 11.60
C LYS A 689 12.13 28.51 11.58
N MET A 690 12.92 28.60 10.51
CA MET A 690 14.20 27.90 10.43
C MET A 690 15.18 28.40 11.50
N ARG A 691 15.32 29.72 11.68
CA ARG A 691 16.14 30.31 12.74
C ARG A 691 15.74 29.82 14.13
N GLU A 692 14.43 29.74 14.40
CA GLU A 692 13.90 29.35 15.71
C GLU A 692 14.00 27.85 15.97
N ARG A 693 13.93 27.03 14.91
CA ARG A 693 13.98 25.56 14.99
C ARG A 693 15.40 25.02 15.13
N GLU A 694 16.36 25.59 14.39
CA GLU A 694 17.71 25.04 14.31
C GLU A 694 18.63 25.62 15.39
N GLU A 695 19.51 24.78 15.93
CA GLU A 695 20.46 25.21 16.96
C GLU A 695 21.71 25.89 16.40
N ARG A 696 22.10 25.52 15.17
CA ARG A 696 23.28 25.99 14.42
C ARG A 696 23.01 26.06 12.92
N LEU A 697 23.74 26.91 12.20
CA LEU A 697 23.76 26.99 10.73
C LEU A 697 25.19 27.19 10.24
N ASP A 698 25.76 26.15 9.65
CA ASP A 698 27.17 26.11 9.23
C ASP A 698 27.41 26.72 7.85
N LEU A 699 26.55 26.39 6.88
CA LEU A 699 26.70 26.82 5.49
C LEU A 699 25.37 27.33 4.96
N LEU A 700 25.38 28.53 4.38
CA LEU A 700 24.25 29.11 3.67
C LEU A 700 24.66 29.39 2.22
N VAL A 701 24.18 28.57 1.28
CA VAL A 701 24.46 28.73 -0.15
C VAL A 701 23.24 29.35 -0.85
N LEU A 702 23.42 30.56 -1.37
CA LEU A 702 22.39 31.39 -1.98
C LEU A 702 22.49 31.28 -3.51
N SER A 703 21.90 30.20 -4.02
CA SER A 703 21.88 29.81 -5.43
C SER A 703 20.51 30.06 -6.10
N ALA A 704 19.49 30.45 -5.34
CA ALA A 704 18.14 30.65 -5.85
C ALA A 704 18.08 31.83 -6.84
N GLY A 705 17.57 31.61 -8.05
CA GLY A 705 17.47 32.67 -9.04
C GLY A 705 16.74 32.28 -10.32
N ILE A 706 16.21 33.28 -11.02
CA ILE A 706 15.78 33.17 -12.41
C ILE A 706 16.86 33.70 -13.35
N ASN A 707 17.03 33.04 -14.50
CA ASN A 707 17.97 33.46 -15.54
C ASN A 707 17.40 34.66 -16.34
N ALA A 708 18.09 35.08 -17.41
CA ALA A 708 17.58 36.07 -18.36
C ALA A 708 16.18 35.67 -18.85
N ASN A 709 15.17 36.45 -18.47
CA ASN A 709 13.76 36.15 -18.75
C ASN A 709 13.00 37.46 -19.03
N GLN A 710 11.77 37.36 -19.54
CA GLN A 710 10.92 38.53 -19.77
C GLN A 710 10.63 39.26 -18.46
N TYR A 711 10.57 40.59 -18.53
CA TYR A 711 10.17 41.43 -17.41
C TYR A 711 8.78 41.02 -16.92
N ARG A 712 8.65 40.88 -15.60
CA ARG A 712 7.38 40.75 -14.90
C ARG A 712 7.56 41.18 -13.46
N GLU A 713 6.47 41.62 -12.84
CA GLU A 713 6.45 41.91 -11.42
C GLU A 713 6.00 40.68 -10.62
N THR A 714 6.51 40.55 -9.41
CA THR A 714 6.01 39.61 -8.38
C THR A 714 4.69 40.10 -7.77
N ASP A 715 4.13 39.32 -6.85
CA ASP A 715 2.98 39.73 -6.06
C ASP A 715 3.28 40.96 -5.17
N ASP A 716 4.55 41.17 -4.79
CA ASP A 716 5.04 42.35 -4.05
C ASP A 716 5.24 43.59 -4.95
N LYS A 717 4.89 43.48 -6.24
CA LYS A 717 5.02 44.52 -7.26
C LYS A 717 6.45 44.98 -7.47
N ILE A 718 7.41 44.06 -7.43
CA ILE A 718 8.83 44.34 -7.71
C ILE A 718 9.25 43.47 -8.90
N ASP A 719 10.14 43.98 -9.76
CA ASP A 719 10.77 43.23 -10.84
C ASP A 719 11.22 41.84 -10.36
N SER A 720 10.75 40.79 -11.03
CA SER A 720 10.95 39.42 -10.58
C SER A 720 12.41 38.98 -10.59
N HIS A 721 13.24 39.53 -11.49
CA HIS A 721 14.68 39.27 -11.44
C HIS A 721 15.26 39.86 -10.18
N PHE A 722 15.08 41.17 -9.96
CA PHE A 722 15.64 41.85 -8.80
C PHE A 722 15.15 41.25 -7.47
N GLN A 723 13.86 40.94 -7.38
CA GLN A 723 13.32 40.37 -6.16
C GLN A 723 13.85 38.97 -5.88
N ILE A 724 13.75 38.05 -6.84
CA ILE A 724 14.11 36.64 -6.63
C ILE A 724 15.62 36.49 -6.47
N ASN A 725 16.41 37.11 -7.35
CA ASN A 725 17.86 36.89 -7.41
C ASN A 725 18.61 37.64 -6.31
N TRP A 726 18.13 38.82 -5.89
CA TRP A 726 18.80 39.66 -4.90
C TRP A 726 17.96 39.87 -3.64
N LEU A 727 16.80 40.54 -3.74
CA LEU A 727 16.10 41.08 -2.56
C LEU A 727 15.62 39.99 -1.58
N GLY A 728 15.01 38.93 -2.09
CA GLY A 728 14.52 37.81 -1.29
C GLY A 728 15.68 37.07 -0.61
N GLN A 729 16.78 36.83 -1.33
CA GLN A 729 17.98 36.20 -0.76
C GLN A 729 18.66 37.10 0.28
N PHE A 730 18.71 38.41 0.04
CA PHE A 730 19.23 39.40 0.98
C PHE A 730 18.41 39.39 2.27
N TYR A 731 17.09 39.28 2.13
CA TYR A 731 16.20 39.20 3.28
C TYR A 731 16.31 37.86 4.02
N ALA A 732 16.49 36.74 3.31
CA ALA A 732 16.78 35.43 3.93
C ALA A 732 18.06 35.48 4.79
N VAL A 733 19.13 36.10 4.28
CA VAL A 733 20.36 36.33 5.05
C VAL A 733 20.06 37.16 6.29
N ASN A 734 19.29 38.24 6.17
CA ASN A 734 18.92 39.06 7.33
C ASN A 734 18.16 38.26 8.41
N GLN A 735 17.20 37.42 8.00
CA GLN A 735 16.45 36.60 8.94
C GLN A 735 17.31 35.55 9.64
N LEU A 736 18.24 34.91 8.91
CA LEU A 736 19.11 33.85 9.42
C LEU A 736 20.38 34.36 10.13
N TYR A 737 20.76 35.62 9.95
CA TYR A 737 22.03 36.15 10.45
C TYR A 737 22.24 35.94 11.96
N PRO A 738 21.24 36.10 12.86
CA PRO A 738 21.44 35.78 14.28
C PRO A 738 21.87 34.34 14.54
N LEU A 739 21.31 33.36 13.81
CA LEU A 739 21.70 31.95 13.95
C LEU A 739 23.12 31.70 13.43
N ILE A 740 23.51 32.37 12.34
CA ILE A 740 24.87 32.32 11.81
C ILE A 740 25.84 32.87 12.85
N ARG A 741 25.54 34.02 13.48
CA ARG A 741 26.37 34.59 14.55
C ARG A 741 26.45 33.69 15.77
N LYS A 742 25.33 33.13 16.21
CA LYS A 742 25.30 32.14 17.29
C LYS A 742 26.25 30.98 16.99
N THR A 743 26.22 30.47 15.75
CA THR A 743 27.09 29.38 15.28
C THR A 743 28.57 29.78 15.29
N SER A 744 28.91 31.00 14.82
CA SER A 744 30.29 31.50 14.78
C SER A 744 30.99 31.58 16.14
N LYS A 745 30.21 31.63 17.23
CA LYS A 745 30.71 31.74 18.61
C LYS A 745 30.83 30.40 19.32
N LEU A 746 30.43 29.29 18.68
CA LEU A 746 30.55 27.97 19.28
C LEU A 746 32.04 27.55 19.36
N PRO A 747 32.46 26.92 20.47
CA PRO A 747 33.83 26.41 20.59
C PRO A 747 34.06 25.23 19.64
N ASP A 748 35.30 25.09 19.16
CA ASP A 748 35.77 23.95 18.35
C ASP A 748 34.97 23.70 17.05
N THR A 749 34.31 24.72 16.50
CA THR A 749 33.59 24.64 15.21
C THR A 749 34.20 25.59 14.17
N PRO A 750 34.31 25.17 12.90
CA PRO A 750 34.66 26.07 11.80
C PRO A 750 33.70 27.27 11.72
N ALA A 751 34.22 28.42 11.28
CA ALA A 751 33.39 29.60 11.11
C ALA A 751 32.32 29.36 10.03
N PRO A 752 31.05 29.71 10.29
CA PRO A 752 30.00 29.52 9.31
C PRO A 752 30.25 30.40 8.08
N ARG A 753 29.76 29.95 6.91
CA ARG A 753 29.97 30.66 5.64
C ARG A 753 28.68 30.91 4.89
N ILE A 754 28.52 32.15 4.42
CA ILE A 754 27.48 32.52 3.46
C ILE A 754 28.14 32.59 2.09
N VAL A 755 27.59 31.87 1.12
CA VAL A 755 28.05 31.84 -0.27
C VAL A 755 26.98 32.41 -1.18
N TRP A 756 27.30 33.48 -1.90
CA TRP A 756 26.41 34.07 -2.90
C TRP A 756 26.82 33.72 -4.31
N GLU A 757 25.85 33.41 -5.15
CA GLU A 757 26.09 33.05 -6.55
C GLU A 757 25.87 34.21 -7.53
N SER A 758 26.98 34.77 -8.05
CA SER A 758 26.96 35.78 -9.11
C SER A 758 27.29 35.20 -10.50
N SER A 759 27.53 36.06 -11.51
CA SER A 759 27.83 35.67 -12.89
C SER A 759 28.73 36.71 -13.58
N GLU A 760 29.56 36.29 -14.54
CA GLU A 760 30.29 37.19 -15.45
C GLU A 760 29.36 38.10 -16.26
N LEU A 761 28.08 37.73 -16.41
CA LEU A 761 27.09 38.60 -17.03
C LEU A 761 26.82 39.89 -16.26
N HIS A 762 27.26 40.04 -15.00
CA HIS A 762 27.20 41.33 -14.30
C HIS A 762 27.85 42.48 -15.08
N ARG A 763 28.79 42.18 -15.98
CA ARG A 763 29.46 43.16 -16.86
C ARG A 763 28.56 43.73 -17.95
N LEU A 764 27.44 43.07 -18.25
CA LEU A 764 26.44 43.55 -19.20
C LEU A 764 25.34 44.39 -18.52
N SER A 765 25.51 44.74 -17.24
CA SER A 765 24.58 45.64 -16.57
C SER A 765 24.57 47.00 -17.28
N PRO A 766 23.41 47.64 -17.48
CA PRO A 766 23.35 48.98 -18.06
C PRO A 766 24.23 49.96 -17.30
N SER A 767 24.93 50.84 -18.02
CA SER A 767 25.90 51.77 -17.44
C SER A 767 25.27 52.85 -16.54
N ASP A 768 23.97 53.07 -16.69
CA ASP A 768 23.18 54.09 -16.00
C ASP A 768 22.41 53.57 -14.77
N VAL A 769 22.65 52.32 -14.36
CA VAL A 769 22.10 51.75 -13.11
C VAL A 769 22.57 52.55 -11.89
N LYS A 770 21.64 52.85 -10.97
CA LYS A 770 21.87 53.62 -9.74
C LYS A 770 21.38 52.93 -8.47
N PHE A 771 20.43 52.01 -8.56
CA PHE A 771 19.75 51.37 -7.42
C PHE A 771 19.10 52.36 -6.44
N GLU A 772 18.50 53.44 -6.93
CA GLU A 772 17.97 54.53 -6.09
C GLU A 772 16.48 54.41 -5.78
N SER A 773 15.71 53.74 -6.64
CA SER A 773 14.24 53.74 -6.55
C SER A 773 13.58 52.46 -7.03
N LYS A 774 12.34 52.21 -6.59
CA LYS A 774 11.54 51.08 -7.06
C LYS A 774 11.21 51.22 -8.54
N GLU A 775 11.00 52.45 -9.00
CA GLU A 775 10.68 52.81 -10.38
C GLU A 775 11.83 52.47 -11.33
N GLU A 776 13.07 52.68 -10.91
CA GLU A 776 14.26 52.25 -11.67
C GLU A 776 14.34 50.72 -11.77
N ILE A 777 14.05 50.01 -10.67
CA ILE A 777 14.00 48.55 -10.65
C ILE A 777 12.89 48.03 -11.56
N ASN A 778 11.69 48.59 -11.46
CA ASN A 778 10.52 48.23 -12.25
C ASN A 778 10.51 48.93 -13.62
N ASN A 779 11.55 48.72 -14.41
CA ASN A 779 11.65 49.29 -15.75
C ASN A 779 11.44 48.20 -16.84
N PRO A 780 10.26 48.13 -17.47
CA PRO A 780 9.97 47.13 -18.51
C PRO A 780 10.74 47.35 -19.81
N ASN A 781 11.42 48.50 -19.98
CA ASN A 781 12.17 48.83 -21.19
C ASN A 781 13.59 48.23 -21.21
N ILE A 782 14.04 47.60 -20.13
CA ILE A 782 15.36 46.96 -20.03
C ILE A 782 15.27 45.54 -20.59
N GLY A 783 16.25 45.13 -21.40
CA GLY A 783 16.26 43.80 -22.01
C GLY A 783 16.43 42.67 -20.97
N SER A 784 15.93 41.47 -21.29
CA SER A 784 15.99 40.30 -20.39
C SER A 784 17.39 39.95 -19.88
N ALA A 785 18.42 40.09 -20.74
CA ALA A 785 19.81 39.83 -20.36
C ALA A 785 20.37 40.92 -19.43
N GLU A 786 19.98 42.17 -19.66
CA GLU A 786 20.40 43.33 -18.87
C GLU A 786 19.73 43.34 -17.49
N LEU A 787 18.45 42.95 -17.41
CA LEU A 787 17.74 42.73 -16.14
C LEU A 787 18.47 41.70 -15.28
N TYR A 788 18.80 40.54 -15.85
CA TYR A 788 19.59 39.52 -15.16
C TYR A 788 20.99 40.03 -14.76
N ALA A 789 21.71 40.66 -15.68
CA ALA A 789 23.03 41.24 -15.45
C ALA A 789 23.03 42.23 -14.27
N ARG A 790 22.00 43.09 -14.20
CA ARG A 790 21.80 44.05 -13.11
C ARG A 790 21.66 43.37 -11.75
N THR A 791 20.98 42.21 -11.68
CA THR A 791 20.88 41.45 -10.42
C THR A 791 22.20 40.82 -9.99
N LYS A 792 22.99 40.33 -10.95
CA LYS A 792 24.30 39.74 -10.66
C LYS A 792 25.32 40.82 -10.24
N LEU A 793 25.19 42.03 -10.79
CA LEU A 793 25.88 43.23 -10.28
C LEU A 793 25.45 43.56 -8.85
N ALA A 794 24.15 43.54 -8.56
CA ALA A 794 23.61 43.80 -7.22
C ALA A 794 24.18 42.82 -6.18
N ILE A 795 24.30 41.53 -6.52
CA ILE A 795 24.92 40.52 -5.63
C ILE A 795 26.36 40.90 -5.27
N ILE A 796 27.20 41.27 -6.24
CA ILE A 796 28.61 41.62 -5.96
C ILE A 796 28.70 42.87 -5.08
N LEU A 797 27.92 43.92 -5.42
CA LEU A 797 27.89 45.17 -4.67
C LEU A 797 27.40 44.97 -3.23
N GLY A 798 26.29 44.26 -3.07
CA GLY A 798 25.64 44.08 -1.78
C GLY A 798 26.41 43.14 -0.85
N VAL A 799 27.17 42.18 -1.37
CA VAL A 799 28.10 41.41 -0.54
C VAL A 799 29.29 42.26 -0.10
N ASP A 800 29.95 42.97 -1.02
CA ASP A 800 31.19 43.68 -0.68
C ASP A 800 30.98 44.94 0.16
N PHE A 801 30.07 45.82 -0.27
CA PHE A 801 29.84 47.12 0.38
C PHE A 801 28.72 47.05 1.43
N GLY A 802 27.86 46.03 1.36
CA GLY A 802 26.80 45.76 2.32
C GLY A 802 27.27 44.82 3.41
N LEU A 803 27.22 43.51 3.16
CA LEU A 803 27.48 42.48 4.16
C LEU A 803 28.91 42.56 4.72
N VAL A 804 29.94 42.55 3.87
CA VAL A 804 31.34 42.52 4.32
C VAL A 804 31.70 43.78 5.12
N GLN A 805 31.42 44.95 4.58
CA GLN A 805 31.82 46.21 5.21
C GLN A 805 30.94 46.62 6.40
N ARG A 806 29.62 46.41 6.35
CA ARG A 806 28.68 46.94 7.34
C ARG A 806 28.29 45.93 8.41
N VAL A 807 28.36 44.64 8.10
CA VAL A 807 27.85 43.58 8.98
C VAL A 807 29.00 42.72 9.49
N ILE A 808 29.89 42.27 8.61
CA ILE A 808 30.86 41.21 8.93
C ILE A 808 32.14 41.76 9.54
N LYS A 809 32.77 42.79 8.94
CA LYS A 809 33.99 43.41 9.49
C LYS A 809 33.81 43.97 10.90
N PRO A 810 32.69 44.65 11.24
CA PRO A 810 32.44 45.10 12.60
C PRO A 810 32.22 43.95 13.61
N ASN A 811 31.80 42.77 13.12
CA ASN A 811 31.42 41.62 13.96
C ASN A 811 32.45 40.46 13.94
N HIS A 812 33.50 40.54 13.11
CA HIS A 812 34.54 39.51 12.92
C HIS A 812 34.07 38.15 12.33
N ASP A 813 33.05 38.16 11.45
CA ASP A 813 32.47 36.94 10.84
C ASP A 813 33.06 36.60 9.44
N ASN A 814 32.60 35.54 8.75
CA ASN A 814 33.07 35.09 7.41
C ASN A 814 31.96 34.99 6.34
N VAL A 815 32.20 35.50 5.12
CA VAL A 815 31.33 35.37 3.91
C VAL A 815 32.17 35.33 2.64
N ASN A 816 31.77 34.54 1.65
CA ASN A 816 32.45 34.48 0.35
C ASN A 816 31.45 34.51 -0.81
N THR A 817 31.88 34.85 -2.03
CA THR A 817 31.01 34.83 -3.21
C THR A 817 31.58 33.93 -4.28
N ALA A 818 30.75 33.03 -4.81
CA ALA A 818 31.12 32.08 -5.84
C ALA A 818 30.37 32.36 -7.14
N MET A 819 30.88 31.85 -8.26
CA MET A 819 30.30 32.08 -9.57
C MET A 819 29.40 30.91 -9.97
N GLN A 820 28.16 31.22 -10.32
CA GLN A 820 27.22 30.30 -10.95
C GLN A 820 27.34 30.43 -12.47
N GLN A 821 27.74 29.35 -13.14
CA GLN A 821 27.67 29.26 -14.60
C GLN A 821 26.62 28.21 -14.98
N GLN A 822 25.37 28.66 -15.11
CA GLN A 822 24.32 27.89 -15.77
C GLN A 822 23.56 28.79 -16.76
N TRP A 823 23.53 28.38 -18.03
CA TRP A 823 22.81 29.05 -19.10
C TRP A 823 21.68 28.15 -19.58
N LYS A 824 20.42 28.51 -19.31
CA LYS A 824 19.28 27.99 -20.06
C LYS A 824 18.24 29.07 -20.32
N GLU A 825 17.93 29.19 -21.61
CA GLU A 825 16.78 29.81 -22.25
C GLU A 825 16.65 31.34 -22.23
N ALA A 826 17.15 31.96 -23.29
CA ALA A 826 16.54 33.14 -23.90
C ALA A 826 16.46 32.88 -25.42
N TYR A 827 15.49 33.43 -26.13
CA TYR A 827 15.24 33.38 -27.59
C TYR A 827 14.29 32.27 -28.12
N PRO A 828 13.02 32.62 -28.43
CA PRO A 828 12.17 31.83 -29.33
C PRO A 828 12.60 32.02 -30.80
N GLY A 829 12.68 30.93 -31.56
CA GLY A 829 12.83 30.96 -33.03
C GLY A 829 13.97 30.10 -33.58
N LEU A 830 13.98 29.89 -34.90
CA LEU A 830 14.96 29.03 -35.60
C LEU A 830 16.41 29.52 -35.43
N LEU A 831 16.61 30.83 -35.31
CA LEU A 831 17.92 31.47 -35.07
C LEU A 831 18.47 31.18 -33.66
N GLY A 832 17.59 30.99 -32.67
CA GLY A 832 17.94 30.69 -31.29
C GLY A 832 18.52 29.28 -31.12
N LYS A 833 18.01 28.29 -31.86
CA LYS A 833 18.50 26.89 -31.77
C LYS A 833 19.97 26.73 -32.14
N LEU A 834 20.48 27.50 -33.10
CA LEU A 834 21.88 27.38 -33.54
C LEU A 834 22.85 28.01 -32.53
N LEU A 835 22.53 29.20 -32.01
CA LEU A 835 23.29 29.88 -30.94
C LEU A 835 23.27 29.11 -29.62
N THR A 836 22.12 28.52 -29.25
CA THR A 836 21.98 27.73 -28.02
C THR A 836 22.83 26.45 -28.06
N THR A 837 22.98 25.81 -29.23
CA THR A 837 23.77 24.58 -29.38
C THR A 837 25.27 24.84 -29.21
N THR A 838 25.79 25.96 -29.74
CA THR A 838 27.21 26.35 -29.58
C THR A 838 27.52 26.82 -28.16
N MET A 839 26.58 27.50 -27.49
CA MET A 839 26.76 27.95 -26.10
C MET A 839 26.64 26.80 -25.08
N ILE A 840 25.80 25.79 -25.32
CA ILE A 840 25.70 24.58 -24.49
C ILE A 840 27.01 23.77 -24.51
N ALA A 841 27.69 23.70 -25.66
CA ALA A 841 28.97 22.99 -25.80
C ALA A 841 30.14 23.67 -25.05
N MET A 842 30.02 24.96 -24.71
CA MET A 842 30.99 25.72 -23.91
C MET A 842 30.56 25.91 -22.45
N SER A 843 29.38 25.40 -22.06
CA SER A 843 28.86 25.52 -20.70
C SER A 843 29.36 24.38 -19.82
N ARG A 844 29.67 24.68 -18.56
CA ARG A 844 29.95 23.67 -17.53
C ARG A 844 28.67 22.89 -17.22
N ASP A 845 28.81 21.60 -16.96
CA ASP A 845 27.70 20.83 -16.40
C ASP A 845 27.36 21.31 -14.96
N PRO A 846 26.19 20.96 -14.40
CA PRO A 846 25.79 21.41 -13.08
C PRO A 846 26.79 21.06 -11.95
N GLU A 847 27.49 19.93 -12.07
CA GLU A 847 28.49 19.48 -11.10
C GLU A 847 29.71 20.43 -11.13
N GLN A 848 30.28 20.65 -12.31
CA GLN A 848 31.37 21.60 -12.54
C GLN A 848 31.00 23.05 -12.22
N GLY A 849 29.73 23.42 -12.45
CA GLY A 849 29.19 24.74 -12.12
C GLY A 849 29.13 25.01 -10.62
N SER A 850 29.03 23.95 -9.79
CA SER A 850 28.96 24.05 -8.33
C SER A 850 30.32 24.19 -7.64
N TYR A 851 31.42 23.84 -8.32
CA TYR A 851 32.75 23.72 -7.70
C TYR A 851 33.24 25.02 -7.06
N SER A 852 32.97 26.18 -7.67
CA SER A 852 33.39 27.45 -7.08
C SER A 852 32.60 27.77 -5.80
N ALA A 853 31.31 27.40 -5.75
CA ALA A 853 30.45 27.56 -4.58
C ALA A 853 30.86 26.62 -3.46
N LEU A 854 31.14 25.36 -3.80
CA LEU A 854 31.69 24.39 -2.85
C LEU A 854 33.05 24.83 -2.33
N TYR A 855 33.97 25.28 -3.19
CA TYR A 855 35.27 25.78 -2.76
C TYR A 855 35.13 26.97 -1.79
N ALA A 856 34.28 27.95 -2.11
CA ALA A 856 33.99 29.07 -1.21
C ALA A 856 33.35 28.62 0.12
N ALA A 857 32.50 27.59 0.08
CA ALA A 857 31.79 27.04 1.24
C ALA A 857 32.69 26.21 2.16
N VAL A 858 33.61 25.39 1.63
CA VAL A 858 34.29 24.36 2.44
C VAL A 858 35.82 24.44 2.45
N SER A 859 36.47 25.18 1.55
CA SER A 859 37.94 25.18 1.47
C SER A 859 38.59 25.94 2.64
N PRO A 860 39.53 25.34 3.39
CA PRO A 860 40.29 26.05 4.44
C PRO A 860 41.11 27.22 3.88
N GLU A 861 41.56 27.12 2.62
CA GLU A 861 42.40 28.14 1.98
C GLU A 861 41.74 29.52 1.95
N VAL A 862 40.41 29.58 1.97
CA VAL A 862 39.67 30.84 1.98
C VAL A 862 39.92 31.64 3.25
N GLU A 863 40.07 30.96 4.39
CA GLU A 863 40.44 31.59 5.67
C GLU A 863 41.94 31.82 5.74
N GLU A 864 42.76 30.83 5.38
CA GLU A 864 44.23 30.92 5.40
C GLU A 864 44.77 32.09 4.55
N LYS A 865 44.11 32.37 3.42
CA LYS A 865 44.49 33.45 2.49
C LYS A 865 43.74 34.76 2.75
N GLY A 866 42.88 34.81 3.77
CA GLY A 866 42.11 36.01 4.12
C GLY A 866 41.16 36.47 3.00
N TRP A 867 40.53 35.52 2.31
CA TRP A 867 39.69 35.77 1.13
C TRP A 867 38.21 36.04 1.45
N ASN A 868 37.89 36.34 2.69
CA ASN A 868 36.58 36.81 3.12
C ASN A 868 36.12 38.03 2.29
N GLY A 869 34.92 37.95 1.71
CA GLY A 869 34.30 38.97 0.85
C GLY A 869 34.75 38.96 -0.61
N ARG A 870 35.53 37.95 -1.04
CA ARG A 870 36.07 37.90 -2.40
C ARG A 870 35.13 37.19 -3.39
N TYR A 871 35.32 37.53 -4.67
CA TYR A 871 34.61 37.00 -5.82
C TYR A 871 35.47 35.95 -6.50
N PHE A 872 34.97 34.72 -6.61
CA PHE A 872 35.66 33.59 -7.23
C PHE A 872 35.06 33.28 -8.60
N THR A 873 35.92 33.16 -9.63
CA THR A 873 35.52 32.72 -10.99
C THR A 873 35.85 31.24 -11.25
N ASP A 874 36.64 30.62 -10.39
CA ASP A 874 36.92 29.18 -10.38
C ASP A 874 37.38 28.79 -8.96
N PRO A 875 37.39 27.50 -8.55
CA PRO A 875 37.99 27.08 -7.29
C PRO A 875 39.41 27.65 -7.15
N GLY A 876 39.65 28.39 -6.07
CA GLY A 876 40.95 29.01 -5.80
C GLY A 876 41.33 30.19 -6.68
N GLN A 877 40.48 30.64 -7.60
CA GLN A 877 40.77 31.74 -8.51
C GLN A 877 39.88 32.96 -8.24
N LEU A 878 40.49 34.06 -7.83
CA LEU A 878 39.82 35.35 -7.66
C LEU A 878 39.46 35.96 -9.02
N GLY A 879 38.20 36.35 -9.17
CA GLY A 879 37.70 37.09 -10.32
C GLY A 879 37.92 38.60 -10.21
N GLN A 880 38.10 39.26 -11.35
CA GLN A 880 38.20 40.73 -11.40
C GLN A 880 36.81 41.36 -11.50
N ARG A 881 36.46 42.26 -10.58
CA ARG A 881 35.18 42.98 -10.60
C ARG A 881 35.11 43.99 -11.75
N SER A 882 33.92 44.27 -12.28
CA SER A 882 33.70 45.40 -13.20
C SER A 882 33.88 46.75 -12.48
N LYS A 883 34.00 47.85 -13.24
CA LYS A 883 34.05 49.21 -12.68
C LYS A 883 32.80 49.51 -11.84
N GLN A 884 31.62 49.19 -12.36
CA GLN A 884 30.35 49.35 -11.62
C GLN A 884 30.29 48.46 -10.38
N ALA A 885 30.79 47.21 -10.44
CA ALA A 885 30.82 46.31 -9.30
C ALA A 885 31.83 46.71 -8.21
N SER A 886 32.62 47.75 -8.45
CA SER A 886 33.58 48.33 -7.50
C SER A 886 33.17 49.73 -7.05
N ASP A 887 31.94 50.17 -7.35
CA ASP A 887 31.43 51.50 -7.01
C ASP A 887 30.74 51.49 -5.63
N PRO A 888 31.32 52.16 -4.61
CA PRO A 888 30.75 52.19 -3.27
C PRO A 888 29.42 52.95 -3.18
N VAL A 889 29.16 53.89 -4.09
CA VAL A 889 27.90 54.66 -4.13
C VAL A 889 26.75 53.74 -4.54
N LEU A 890 26.96 52.92 -5.59
CA LEU A 890 25.98 51.93 -6.02
C LEU A 890 25.69 50.90 -4.92
N GLY A 891 26.72 50.47 -4.18
CA GLY A 891 26.56 49.56 -3.04
C GLY A 891 25.72 50.16 -1.90
N ASP A 892 25.93 51.44 -1.56
CA ASP A 892 25.14 52.13 -0.54
C ASP A 892 23.67 52.34 -0.96
N ASN A 893 23.45 52.75 -2.20
CA ASN A 893 22.11 52.90 -2.78
C ASN A 893 21.35 51.57 -2.75
N LEU A 894 21.97 50.49 -3.22
CA LEU A 894 21.40 49.15 -3.22
C LEU A 894 20.98 48.70 -1.82
N TRP A 895 21.85 48.90 -0.81
CA TRP A 895 21.56 48.51 0.57
C TRP A 895 20.36 49.26 1.14
N LYS A 896 20.32 50.59 0.96
CA LYS A 896 19.23 51.45 1.42
C LYS A 896 17.92 51.11 0.73
N LEU A 897 17.95 50.92 -0.60
CA LEU A 897 16.78 50.54 -1.38
C LEU A 897 16.25 49.17 -0.95
N SER A 898 17.13 48.19 -0.74
CA SER A 898 16.73 46.84 -0.32
C SER A 898 16.03 46.85 1.04
N ALA A 899 16.58 47.55 2.02
CA ALA A 899 15.96 47.68 3.34
C ALA A 899 14.62 48.43 3.29
N LYS A 900 14.54 49.50 2.47
CA LYS A 900 13.30 50.25 2.27
C LYS A 900 12.20 49.37 1.66
N LEU A 901 12.50 48.67 0.56
CA LEU A 901 11.53 47.82 -0.13
C LEU A 901 10.97 46.72 0.78
N ILE A 902 11.82 46.11 1.62
CA ILE A 902 11.38 45.10 2.59
C ILE A 902 10.41 45.70 3.61
N ARG A 903 10.72 46.87 4.15
CA ARG A 903 9.85 47.55 5.12
C ARG A 903 8.53 48.00 4.49
N ASP A 904 8.58 48.53 3.28
CA ASP A 904 7.39 48.97 2.53
C ASP A 904 6.41 47.79 2.28
N VAL A 905 6.92 46.58 2.05
CA VAL A 905 6.12 45.39 1.73
C VAL A 905 5.67 44.61 2.97
N VAL A 906 6.56 44.43 3.94
CA VAL A 906 6.37 43.48 5.06
C VAL A 906 6.07 44.20 6.38
N GLY A 907 6.50 45.46 6.55
CA GLY A 907 6.33 46.27 7.76
C GLY A 907 7.66 46.81 8.32
N GLU A 908 7.61 47.86 9.13
CA GLU A 908 8.80 48.52 9.70
C GLU A 908 9.67 47.59 10.58
N ASP A 909 9.04 46.61 11.23
CA ASP A 909 9.67 45.58 12.07
C ASP A 909 10.14 44.34 11.28
N ALA A 910 10.10 44.40 9.94
CA ALA A 910 10.38 43.24 9.10
C ALA A 910 11.83 42.75 9.20
N MET A 911 12.79 43.66 9.33
CA MET A 911 14.21 43.30 9.34
C MET A 911 14.72 43.07 10.75
N VAL A 912 15.55 42.04 10.90
CA VAL A 912 16.30 41.79 12.13
C VAL A 912 17.47 42.77 12.21
N ASP A 913 17.80 43.22 13.42
CA ASP A 913 19.00 44.02 13.64
C ASP A 913 20.24 43.19 13.28
N TRP A 914 21.04 43.68 12.33
CA TRP A 914 22.31 43.08 11.94
C TRP A 914 23.33 43.02 13.09
N ASN A 915 23.11 43.72 14.21
CA ASN A 915 23.96 43.62 15.39
C ASN A 915 23.42 42.68 16.47
N SER A 916 22.20 42.15 16.32
CA SER A 916 21.66 41.18 17.26
C SER A 916 22.56 39.93 17.30
N SER A 917 22.75 39.39 18.51
CA SER A 917 23.67 38.28 18.81
C SER A 917 22.94 37.06 19.32
#